data_AF-A0A1H5SH98-F1
#
_entry.id   AF-A0A1H5SH98-F1
#
_cell.length_a   1.000
_cell.length_b   1.000
_cell.length_c   1.000
_cell.angle_alpha   90.00
_cell.angle_beta   90.00
_cell.angle_gamma   90.00
#
_symmetry.space_group_name_H-M   'P 1'
#
loop_
_entity.id
_entity.type
_entity.pdbx_description
1 polymer ?
#
loop_
_entity_poly.entity_id
_entity_poly.type
_entity_poly.pdbx_seq_one_letter_code
_entity_poly.pdbx_strand_id
1 'polypeptide(L)'
;MSTQRSRVSMQRFCLTAIAATSIAFSGLVDARLDGAIFTTTPGGEIVNENVRYESKQEVFLDGGPGPNAPAHAAALPAGWYYFQVTDPSGKCLLSSIEGDAGVNGGTCYESVKGKGGPKNAETFDPEPLECRLFYFDGEDGVSLPNSTYSVTQKVRGQWVTEELPCSHLLGSEYLAQQGSGELAEGETIQLFPFANTPNPGGVYKAWVSTEASVQEACDGQVNNGATGELCDGVFGFIPRFSKTDNYKVRQQDVPDPSAYDIGLRKFHDKNLNCRYDPDQGEEHVSSWFFGITRPDEQRDDAKFSSNSEPNPTTFSVLGEEDLIWTVDQFMWFADVQVPQVIPLNANGEIKPNFTHYTTFAELRDFAPAHNDGFLHLSFVEPLACAQLADAQLADVQLADAQSIRRDTGEVTDDGFVPGLYADPISYKTGQNPDPVLIVAFGSVGIAEINVCKVFDKDRDGVKDPSESTIPNWPMTLTVPQSVPLPDNINPQATPELWTKLVEIFGSDIAGMYNRVISKQTGEDGCVTFKALVPNVRGDLAPYVLQETLSAAQGWTNTSQQSVTFDVRSVLTYDNGLPVIDGEVYNRNDGGSGDDFEFNNVCDVIVNFDTKGYWHNKNGLSELTEADRVYVNSLAPYSSPSVYFEAGDEPFDGTFSGGTPVAAAFSGDGVIWDAGTWQSEVSQFLVDSNGNAEENMHKEQLAQQLLAFIFNTRHRPDAGGLSGTATIEVNGTWMTIDDIIALAVATWQGTDVEAIVSMGATLDAFNNNDALPVAPNDYTDCVAPF
;
A
#
# COMPACT_ATOMS: atom_id res chain seq x y z
N MET A 1 19.60 -56.82 12.23
CA MET A 1 19.15 -57.69 13.35
C MET A 1 20.15 -57.58 14.50
N SER A 2 19.65 -57.49 15.74
CA SER A 2 20.23 -57.92 17.02
C SER A 2 21.73 -58.29 17.16
N THR A 3 22.39 -57.67 18.17
CA THR A 3 23.33 -58.30 19.17
C THR A 3 24.69 -58.92 18.72
N GLN A 4 25.73 -59.11 19.57
CA GLN A 4 26.17 -58.48 20.85
C GLN A 4 27.54 -59.06 21.35
N ARG A 5 28.48 -58.19 21.74
CA ARG A 5 29.60 -58.34 22.73
C ARG A 5 30.44 -59.65 22.87
N SER A 6 31.76 -59.48 22.69
CA SER A 6 32.86 -59.70 23.70
C SER A 6 33.52 -61.08 23.98
N ARG A 7 34.67 -61.00 24.71
CA ARG A 7 35.47 -62.02 25.47
C ARG A 7 36.72 -62.59 24.74
N VAL A 8 37.88 -62.86 25.40
CA VAL A 8 38.40 -62.63 26.78
C VAL A 8 39.97 -62.67 26.83
N SER A 9 40.58 -62.44 28.00
CA SER A 9 42.05 -62.48 28.37
C SER A 9 42.80 -63.82 28.13
N MET A 10 44.10 -64.06 28.38
CA MET A 10 45.21 -63.45 29.19
C MET A 10 46.59 -63.67 28.45
N GLN A 11 47.86 -63.61 28.90
CA GLN A 11 48.65 -63.47 30.16
C GLN A 11 50.10 -62.99 29.76
N ARG A 12 50.82 -62.04 30.39
CA ARG A 12 51.83 -62.11 31.50
C ARG A 12 52.84 -63.30 31.45
N PHE A 13 54.16 -63.17 31.71
CA PHE A 13 54.95 -62.16 32.47
C PHE A 13 56.48 -62.18 32.13
N CYS A 14 57.23 -61.11 32.49
CA CYS A 14 58.70 -61.03 32.80
C CYS A 14 59.74 -61.08 31.63
N LEU A 15 60.87 -60.34 31.65
CA LEU A 15 61.30 -59.19 32.48
C LEU A 15 62.38 -58.30 31.79
N THR A 16 62.24 -56.97 31.91
CA THR A 16 63.24 -55.85 31.82
C THR A 16 64.56 -55.95 31.01
N ALA A 17 64.72 -55.02 30.09
CA ALA A 17 65.75 -53.96 30.17
C ALA A 17 65.18 -52.65 29.60
N ILE A 18 65.55 -51.47 30.13
CA ILE A 18 64.94 -50.18 29.75
C ILE A 18 65.98 -49.27 29.10
N ALA A 19 65.66 -48.78 27.89
CA ALA A 19 66.26 -47.60 27.27
C ALA A 19 65.14 -46.88 26.50
N ALA A 20 64.83 -45.64 26.89
CA ALA A 20 63.74 -44.86 26.31
C ALA A 20 64.29 -43.62 25.61
N THR A 21 64.28 -43.63 24.27
CA THR A 21 64.66 -42.48 23.45
C THR A 21 63.42 -41.65 23.16
N SER A 22 63.07 -40.74 24.08
CA SER A 22 61.95 -39.82 23.90
C SER A 22 62.34 -38.71 22.91
N ILE A 23 61.71 -38.68 21.74
CA ILE A 23 61.73 -37.50 20.88
C ILE A 23 60.81 -36.45 21.53
N ALA A 24 61.41 -35.41 22.09
CA ALA A 24 60.65 -34.28 22.62
C ALA A 24 60.23 -33.36 21.46
N PHE A 25 58.93 -33.31 21.17
CA PHE A 25 58.36 -32.15 20.52
C PHE A 25 58.26 -31.04 21.57
N SER A 26 59.17 -30.07 21.49
CA SER A 26 59.07 -28.82 22.24
C SER A 26 57.97 -27.98 21.61
N GLY A 27 56.73 -28.14 22.08
CA GLY A 27 55.74 -27.08 21.93
C GLY A 27 56.24 -25.87 22.71
N LEU A 28 56.30 -24.70 22.05
CA LEU A 28 56.46 -23.44 22.77
C LEU A 28 55.22 -23.28 23.63
N VAL A 29 55.40 -23.30 24.95
CA VAL A 29 54.36 -22.89 25.89
C VAL A 29 54.61 -21.42 26.13
N ASP A 30 53.89 -20.57 25.40
CA ASP A 30 54.08 -19.13 25.53
C ASP A 30 53.87 -18.71 27.00
N ALA A 31 54.84 -17.97 27.51
CA ALA A 31 54.91 -17.67 28.92
C ALA A 31 53.96 -16.53 29.25
N ARG A 32 53.48 -16.47 30.49
CA ARG A 32 52.92 -15.20 30.98
C ARG A 32 54.05 -14.17 30.92
N LEU A 33 53.83 -13.09 30.17
CA LEU A 33 54.67 -11.91 30.26
C LEU A 33 54.64 -11.43 31.70
N ASP A 34 55.81 -11.33 32.33
CA ASP A 34 55.98 -10.71 33.65
C ASP A 34 56.24 -9.19 33.50
N GLY A 35 56.35 -8.46 34.60
CA GLY A 35 56.48 -7.00 34.59
C GLY A 35 55.17 -6.22 34.39
N ALA A 36 55.29 -4.94 34.09
CA ALA A 36 54.20 -4.01 33.79
C ALA A 36 54.60 -3.05 32.66
N ILE A 37 53.62 -2.36 32.10
CA ILE A 37 53.80 -1.24 31.15
C ILE A 37 53.09 -0.02 31.72
N PHE A 38 53.55 1.18 31.35
CA PHE A 38 52.82 2.41 31.65
C PHE A 38 52.77 3.32 30.42
N THR A 39 51.65 4.04 30.26
CA THR A 39 51.67 5.22 29.39
C THR A 39 52.40 6.35 30.12
N THR A 40 53.21 7.09 29.37
CA THR A 40 54.10 8.14 29.86
C THR A 40 54.20 9.31 28.87
N THR A 41 54.81 10.42 29.30
CA THR A 41 55.09 11.60 28.46
C THR A 41 56.38 11.37 27.65
N PRO A 42 56.70 12.16 26.60
CA PRO A 42 57.83 11.87 25.70
C PRO A 42 59.19 11.74 26.41
N GLY A 43 59.38 12.45 27.52
CA GLY A 43 60.59 12.39 28.35
C GLY A 43 60.57 11.36 29.49
N GLY A 44 59.53 10.53 29.62
CA GLY A 44 59.38 9.55 30.71
C GLY A 44 58.92 10.12 32.05
N GLU A 45 58.61 11.42 32.14
CA GLU A 45 58.43 12.14 33.42
C GLU A 45 57.19 11.71 34.24
N ILE A 46 56.10 11.31 33.59
CA ILE A 46 54.78 11.12 34.23
C ILE A 46 54.15 9.77 33.84
N VAL A 47 54.25 8.79 34.75
CA VAL A 47 53.63 7.46 34.65
C VAL A 47 52.15 7.51 35.09
N ASN A 48 51.25 6.95 34.28
CA ASN A 48 49.85 6.61 34.62
C ASN A 48 48.94 7.79 35.08
N GLU A 49 49.21 9.05 34.69
CA GLU A 49 48.32 10.16 35.07
C GLU A 49 47.15 10.35 34.09
N ASN A 50 45.99 9.82 34.50
CA ASN A 50 44.70 9.76 33.79
C ASN A 50 44.05 11.12 33.37
N VAL A 51 44.80 12.22 33.32
CA VAL A 51 44.31 13.61 33.08
C VAL A 51 45.31 14.58 32.43
N ARG A 52 46.53 14.16 32.03
CA ARG A 52 47.61 15.13 31.69
C ARG A 52 48.23 15.13 30.30
N TYR A 53 48.01 14.16 29.42
CA TYR A 53 48.45 14.29 28.03
C TYR A 53 47.69 15.45 27.36
N GLU A 54 48.40 16.50 26.92
CA GLU A 54 47.76 17.69 26.35
C GLU A 54 47.24 17.37 24.94
N SER A 55 47.96 16.52 24.18
CA SER A 55 47.59 16.02 22.85
C SER A 55 47.77 14.50 22.72
N LYS A 56 47.31 13.91 21.61
CA LYS A 56 47.52 12.47 21.33
C LYS A 56 48.96 12.15 20.94
N GLN A 57 49.65 13.13 20.35
CA GLN A 57 51.05 13.08 19.97
C GLN A 57 51.98 13.03 21.18
N GLU A 58 51.52 13.44 22.37
CA GLU A 58 52.28 13.36 23.64
C GLU A 58 52.10 12.04 24.40
N VAL A 59 51.34 11.08 23.87
CA VAL A 59 51.16 9.77 24.52
C VAL A 59 52.26 8.82 24.06
N PHE A 60 53.16 8.51 25.00
CA PHE A 60 54.23 7.54 24.84
C PHE A 60 54.02 6.34 25.78
N LEU A 61 54.84 5.32 25.61
CA LEU A 61 54.83 4.06 26.34
C LEU A 61 56.26 3.77 26.86
N ASP A 62 56.35 3.34 28.11
CA ASP A 62 57.58 2.79 28.68
C ASP A 62 57.55 1.26 28.81
N GLY A 63 58.74 0.66 28.81
CA GLY A 63 58.94 -0.77 29.03
C GLY A 63 59.03 -1.16 30.51
N GLY A 64 58.84 -0.23 31.46
CA GLY A 64 59.08 -0.52 32.87
C GLY A 64 59.00 0.66 33.83
N PRO A 65 59.06 0.38 35.15
CA PRO A 65 58.78 1.34 36.20
C PRO A 65 59.86 2.42 36.38
N GLY A 66 59.62 3.61 35.82
CA GLY A 66 60.28 4.84 36.23
C GLY A 66 59.97 5.25 37.69
N PRO A 67 60.54 6.38 38.19
CA PRO A 67 60.65 6.67 39.63
C PRO A 67 59.32 6.93 40.35
N ASN A 68 58.23 7.12 39.59
CA ASN A 68 56.87 7.35 40.10
C ASN A 68 55.99 6.08 40.10
N ALA A 69 56.47 4.96 39.54
CA ALA A 69 55.73 3.71 39.45
C ALA A 69 55.69 2.95 40.81
N PRO A 70 54.78 1.96 40.97
CA PRO A 70 54.71 1.17 42.20
C PRO A 70 56.02 0.40 42.46
N ALA A 71 56.58 0.51 43.67
CA ALA A 71 57.88 -0.05 44.07
C ALA A 71 58.01 -1.60 44.08
N HIS A 72 57.06 -2.30 43.45
CA HIS A 72 57.02 -3.75 43.25
C HIS A 72 56.70 -4.13 41.78
N ALA A 73 56.58 -3.16 40.88
CA ALA A 73 56.59 -3.41 39.45
C ALA A 73 57.99 -3.87 38.99
N ALA A 74 58.03 -4.53 37.84
CA ALA A 74 59.26 -4.88 37.14
C ALA A 74 59.12 -4.46 35.68
N ALA A 75 60.24 -4.18 35.03
CA ALA A 75 60.28 -3.94 33.59
C ALA A 75 59.89 -5.20 32.81
N LEU A 76 59.55 -5.03 31.54
CA LEU A 76 59.40 -6.13 30.60
C LEU A 76 60.75 -6.88 30.43
N PRO A 77 60.74 -8.20 30.22
CA PRO A 77 61.96 -8.92 29.80
C PRO A 77 62.52 -8.38 28.48
N ALA A 78 63.83 -8.50 28.27
CA ALA A 78 64.46 -8.19 26.99
C ALA A 78 63.83 -9.00 25.83
N GLY A 79 63.43 -8.34 24.73
CA GLY A 79 62.79 -9.01 23.60
C GLY A 79 62.05 -8.09 22.63
N TRP A 80 61.42 -8.72 21.63
CA TRP A 80 60.55 -8.07 20.65
C TRP A 80 59.09 -8.07 21.11
N TYR A 81 58.42 -6.95 20.90
CA TYR A 81 57.05 -6.70 21.34
C TYR A 81 56.25 -5.96 20.26
N TYR A 82 54.96 -6.26 20.18
CA TYR A 82 54.01 -5.39 19.48
C TYR A 82 53.21 -4.57 20.50
N PHE A 83 52.77 -3.37 20.11
CA PHE A 83 51.77 -2.59 20.85
C PHE A 83 50.49 -2.33 20.02
N GLN A 84 49.44 -1.85 20.70
CA GLN A 84 48.27 -1.25 20.06
C GLN A 84 47.47 -0.36 21.01
N VAL A 85 46.66 0.53 20.45
CA VAL A 85 45.62 1.29 21.16
C VAL A 85 44.24 0.71 20.83
N THR A 86 43.40 0.52 21.85
CA THR A 86 41.97 0.15 21.70
C THR A 86 41.08 1.04 22.56
N ASP A 87 39.76 0.90 22.38
CA ASP A 87 38.81 1.33 23.40
C ASP A 87 39.00 0.52 24.73
N PRO A 88 38.44 0.98 25.87
CA PRO A 88 38.63 0.33 27.17
C PRO A 88 37.98 -1.05 27.30
N SER A 89 37.02 -1.41 26.44
CA SER A 89 36.47 -2.77 26.37
C SER A 89 37.35 -3.73 25.56
N GLY A 90 38.19 -3.22 24.64
CA GLY A 90 38.97 -4.05 23.71
C GLY A 90 38.13 -4.60 22.56
N LYS A 91 37.08 -3.87 22.16
CA LYS A 91 36.19 -4.20 21.03
C LYS A 91 36.54 -3.42 19.75
N CYS A 92 37.13 -2.24 19.89
CA CYS A 92 37.52 -1.40 18.77
C CYS A 92 39.04 -1.20 18.76
N LEU A 93 39.69 -1.59 17.67
CA LEU A 93 41.06 -1.18 17.36
C LEU A 93 41.04 0.33 17.10
N LEU A 94 42.03 1.06 17.62
CA LEU A 94 42.17 2.51 17.43
C LEU A 94 43.53 2.91 16.84
N SER A 95 44.56 2.06 16.89
CA SER A 95 45.82 2.28 16.17
C SER A 95 45.57 2.41 14.67
N SER A 96 45.90 3.57 14.10
CA SER A 96 45.49 3.99 12.76
C SER A 96 46.68 4.55 11.98
N ILE A 97 46.54 4.69 10.66
CA ILE A 97 47.40 5.61 9.93
C ILE A 97 47.17 7.06 10.39
N GLU A 98 48.07 7.97 10.02
CA GLU A 98 48.03 9.38 10.47
C GLU A 98 46.78 10.14 10.02
N GLY A 99 46.28 9.88 8.79
CA GLY A 99 45.06 10.51 8.28
C GLY A 99 43.83 10.18 9.14
N ASP A 100 43.72 8.92 9.58
CA ASP A 100 42.56 8.44 10.32
C ASP A 100 42.67 8.63 11.84
N ALA A 101 43.75 9.25 12.31
CA ALA A 101 43.84 9.71 13.69
C ALA A 101 42.72 10.70 14.04
N GLY A 102 42.09 11.38 13.06
CA GLY A 102 40.91 12.22 13.31
C GLY A 102 39.59 11.47 13.55
N VAL A 103 39.49 10.20 13.14
CA VAL A 103 38.23 9.43 13.10
C VAL A 103 37.71 9.13 14.50
N ASN A 104 36.38 9.00 14.63
CA ASN A 104 35.73 8.64 15.89
C ASN A 104 35.37 7.16 15.89
N GLY A 105 36.01 6.38 16.77
CA GLY A 105 36.07 4.92 16.63
C GLY A 105 37.12 4.47 15.61
N GLY A 106 37.30 3.15 15.55
CA GLY A 106 38.03 2.44 14.50
C GLY A 106 37.31 1.12 14.25
N THR A 107 38.00 0.04 13.90
CA THR A 107 37.33 -1.25 13.61
C THR A 107 36.76 -1.92 14.87
N CYS A 108 35.55 -1.50 15.22
CA CYS A 108 34.69 -2.05 16.26
C CYS A 108 34.02 -3.34 15.76
N TYR A 109 34.54 -4.51 16.14
CA TYR A 109 33.98 -5.80 15.73
C TYR A 109 32.49 -5.94 16.12
N GLU A 110 31.67 -6.35 15.14
CA GLU A 110 30.21 -6.57 15.16
C GLU A 110 29.52 -6.45 16.54
N SER A 111 28.95 -5.26 16.89
CA SER A 111 27.77 -5.11 17.81
C SER A 111 27.51 -3.69 18.33
N VAL A 112 27.54 -2.63 17.51
CA VAL A 112 27.18 -1.25 17.94
C VAL A 112 25.90 -0.69 17.29
N LYS A 113 25.03 -1.55 16.74
CA LYS A 113 23.60 -1.22 16.52
C LYS A 113 22.86 -1.13 17.86
N GLY A 114 23.18 -0.12 18.68
CA GLY A 114 22.50 0.17 19.94
C GLY A 114 23.33 0.97 20.96
N LYS A 115 23.03 2.27 21.06
CA LYS A 115 23.43 3.18 22.16
C LYS A 115 24.94 3.38 22.40
N GLY A 116 25.55 4.27 21.62
CA GLY A 116 26.65 5.12 22.12
C GLY A 116 27.94 5.15 21.32
N GLY A 117 28.14 4.26 20.35
CA GLY A 117 29.20 4.42 19.34
C GLY A 117 28.74 5.30 18.18
N PRO A 118 29.67 5.98 17.48
CA PRO A 118 29.38 6.62 16.19
C PRO A 118 29.01 5.58 15.13
N LYS A 119 28.22 5.96 14.12
CA LYS A 119 27.86 5.09 12.98
C LYS A 119 28.80 5.27 11.78
N ASN A 120 29.85 6.10 11.91
CA ASN A 120 30.46 6.85 10.80
C ASN A 120 31.97 6.54 10.69
N ALA A 121 32.32 5.28 10.39
CA ALA A 121 33.71 4.85 10.16
C ALA A 121 33.73 3.67 9.17
N GLU A 122 33.65 3.98 7.87
CA GLU A 122 33.71 2.97 6.79
C GLU A 122 35.09 2.94 6.09
N THR A 123 35.85 4.03 6.15
CA THR A 123 37.31 4.01 6.02
C THR A 123 37.94 4.33 7.39
N PHE A 124 38.44 3.29 8.04
CA PHE A 124 39.44 3.38 9.09
C PHE A 124 40.55 2.43 8.65
N ASP A 125 41.66 2.97 8.16
CA ASP A 125 42.86 2.23 7.80
C ASP A 125 43.67 1.96 9.08
N PRO A 126 43.65 0.72 9.62
CA PRO A 126 44.40 0.40 10.83
C PRO A 126 45.88 0.35 10.51
N GLU A 127 46.71 0.80 11.43
CA GLU A 127 48.15 0.74 11.21
C GLU A 127 48.64 -0.73 11.21
N PRO A 128 49.46 -1.16 10.24
CA PRO A 128 50.04 -2.49 10.24
C PRO A 128 50.85 -2.82 11.50
N LEU A 129 50.84 -4.10 11.88
CA LEU A 129 51.65 -4.64 12.97
C LEU A 129 53.14 -4.37 12.77
N GLU A 130 53.61 -4.31 11.52
CA GLU A 130 55.00 -4.00 11.14
C GLU A 130 55.49 -2.65 11.73
N CYS A 131 54.64 -1.63 11.77
CA CYS A 131 54.98 -0.32 12.37
C CYS A 131 54.87 -0.31 13.90
N ARG A 132 54.14 -1.27 14.48
CA ARG A 132 53.89 -1.38 15.92
C ARG A 132 54.83 -2.36 16.64
N LEU A 133 55.84 -2.87 15.93
CA LEU A 133 56.91 -3.73 16.44
C LEU A 133 58.04 -2.88 17.04
N PHE A 134 58.49 -3.23 18.24
CA PHE A 134 59.67 -2.61 18.87
C PHE A 134 60.50 -3.63 19.63
N TYR A 135 61.79 -3.32 19.83
CA TYR A 135 62.67 -4.04 20.75
C TYR A 135 62.75 -3.30 22.08
N PHE A 136 62.73 -4.04 23.18
CA PHE A 136 63.10 -3.55 24.51
C PHE A 136 64.30 -4.36 25.02
N ASP A 137 65.32 -3.69 25.55
CA ASP A 137 66.57 -4.35 25.97
C ASP A 137 66.51 -4.99 27.38
N GLY A 138 65.44 -4.73 28.12
CA GLY A 138 65.20 -5.26 29.47
C GLY A 138 65.70 -4.37 30.61
N GLU A 139 66.32 -3.22 30.30
CA GLU A 139 66.72 -2.20 31.27
C GLU A 139 65.97 -0.89 31.01
N ASP A 140 66.43 -0.05 30.08
CA ASP A 140 65.83 1.26 29.75
C ASP A 140 65.89 1.65 28.25
N GLY A 141 66.37 0.75 27.38
CA GLY A 141 66.53 0.99 25.95
C GLY A 141 65.37 0.45 25.09
N VAL A 142 64.80 1.32 24.26
CA VAL A 142 63.77 1.00 23.25
C VAL A 142 64.32 1.27 21.84
N SER A 143 63.96 0.46 20.84
CA SER A 143 64.23 0.78 19.44
C SER A 143 63.15 0.30 18.45
N LEU A 144 62.90 1.14 17.45
CA LEU A 144 62.06 0.85 16.29
C LEU A 144 62.88 0.15 15.19
N PRO A 145 62.51 -1.04 14.71
CA PRO A 145 63.23 -1.75 13.65
C PRO A 145 62.84 -1.29 12.23
N ASN A 146 61.61 -0.81 12.06
CA ASN A 146 60.94 -0.62 10.78
C ASN A 146 60.61 0.87 10.58
N SER A 147 61.16 1.47 9.53
CA SER A 147 60.82 2.84 9.11
C SER A 147 59.70 2.89 8.05
N THR A 148 59.41 1.77 7.41
CA THR A 148 58.37 1.62 6.39
C THR A 148 57.66 0.27 6.53
N TYR A 149 56.49 0.15 5.90
CA TYR A 149 55.72 -1.07 5.71
C TYR A 149 55.32 -1.25 4.24
N SER A 150 55.11 -2.51 3.83
CA SER A 150 54.70 -2.84 2.46
C SER A 150 53.18 -3.04 2.38
N VAL A 151 52.46 -2.18 1.66
CA VAL A 151 51.03 -2.39 1.31
C VAL A 151 50.90 -2.92 -0.12
N THR A 152 49.97 -3.84 -0.38
CA THR A 152 49.72 -4.37 -1.75
C THR A 152 48.29 -4.07 -2.20
N GLN A 153 48.16 -3.11 -3.12
CA GLN A 153 46.88 -2.58 -3.61
C GLN A 153 46.68 -2.79 -5.12
N LYS A 154 45.42 -2.74 -5.59
CA LYS A 154 45.01 -3.13 -6.95
C LYS A 154 44.88 -1.94 -7.91
N VAL A 155 45.96 -1.19 -8.11
CA VAL A 155 45.98 0.01 -8.95
C VAL A 155 45.66 -0.33 -10.42
N ARG A 156 44.56 0.22 -10.95
CA ARG A 156 44.10 0.05 -12.35
C ARG A 156 44.00 -1.41 -12.81
N GLY A 157 43.60 -2.30 -11.89
CA GLY A 157 43.41 -3.73 -12.17
C GLY A 157 44.66 -4.61 -12.05
N GLN A 158 45.85 -4.01 -11.86
CA GLN A 158 47.09 -4.72 -11.58
C GLN A 158 47.42 -4.61 -10.09
N TRP A 159 47.95 -5.68 -9.48
CA TRP A 159 48.50 -5.62 -8.13
C TRP A 159 49.84 -4.89 -8.12
N VAL A 160 49.97 -3.92 -7.22
CA VAL A 160 51.16 -3.09 -6.99
C VAL A 160 51.46 -3.10 -5.50
N THR A 161 52.71 -3.37 -5.15
CA THR A 161 53.21 -3.22 -3.79
C THR A 161 53.91 -1.87 -3.64
N GLU A 162 53.61 -1.16 -2.56
CA GLU A 162 54.05 0.20 -2.28
C GLU A 162 54.61 0.28 -0.85
N GLU A 163 55.67 1.07 -0.66
CA GLU A 163 56.33 1.28 0.63
C GLU A 163 55.81 2.60 1.23
N LEU A 164 55.20 2.51 2.41
CA LEU A 164 54.66 3.65 3.15
C LEU A 164 55.41 3.82 4.49
N PRO A 165 55.59 5.05 5.01
CA PRO A 165 56.31 5.28 6.25
C PRO A 165 55.51 4.84 7.48
N CYS A 166 56.23 4.37 8.51
CA CYS A 166 55.69 4.26 9.87
C CYS A 166 55.84 5.62 10.58
N SER A 167 54.81 6.08 11.31
CA SER A 167 54.78 7.45 11.89
C SER A 167 55.22 7.56 13.35
N HIS A 168 55.45 6.46 14.08
CA HIS A 168 55.89 6.51 15.48
C HIS A 168 57.31 7.03 15.63
N LEU A 169 57.53 7.83 16.68
CA LEU A 169 58.83 8.36 17.07
C LEU A 169 59.32 7.76 18.40
N LEU A 170 60.62 7.79 18.62
CA LEU A 170 61.18 7.66 19.96
C LEU A 170 61.01 8.97 20.75
N GLY A 171 61.01 8.88 22.08
CA GLY A 171 60.91 10.03 22.99
C GLY A 171 61.98 11.07 22.72
N SER A 172 63.24 10.63 22.56
CA SER A 172 64.37 11.50 22.21
C SER A 172 64.19 12.20 20.85
N GLU A 173 63.59 11.54 19.87
CA GLU A 173 63.34 12.10 18.53
C GLU A 173 62.23 13.16 18.56
N TYR A 174 61.14 12.92 19.30
CA TYR A 174 60.06 13.89 19.48
C TYR A 174 60.55 15.13 20.22
N LEU A 175 61.28 14.96 21.33
CA LEU A 175 61.87 16.07 22.10
C LEU A 175 62.85 16.90 21.26
N ALA A 176 63.67 16.25 20.43
CA ALA A 176 64.57 16.92 19.49
C ALA A 176 63.82 17.72 18.41
N GLN A 177 62.68 17.23 17.91
CA GLN A 177 61.83 17.95 16.95
C GLN A 177 61.14 19.18 17.57
N GLN A 178 60.67 19.08 18.81
CA GLN A 178 60.06 20.22 19.53
C GLN A 178 61.09 21.22 20.07
N GLY A 179 62.39 20.89 20.03
CA GLY A 179 63.47 21.75 20.52
C GLY A 179 63.50 21.90 22.05
N SER A 180 62.99 20.90 22.77
CA SER A 180 62.74 20.94 24.21
C SER A 180 63.12 19.63 24.91
N GLY A 181 63.88 19.72 26.00
CA GLY A 181 64.13 18.60 26.91
C GLY A 181 65.34 17.72 26.54
N GLU A 182 65.86 17.05 27.57
CA GLU A 182 66.57 15.78 27.47
C GLU A 182 65.63 14.69 28.05
N LEU A 183 65.83 13.40 27.74
CA LEU A 183 65.08 12.32 28.39
C LEU A 183 65.30 12.35 29.91
N ALA A 184 64.26 12.15 30.71
CA ALA A 184 64.38 12.14 32.16
C ALA A 184 64.91 10.79 32.67
N GLU A 185 64.28 9.68 32.28
CA GLU A 185 64.75 8.30 32.47
C GLU A 185 64.26 7.42 31.31
N GLY A 186 65.16 6.62 30.72
CA GLY A 186 64.87 5.67 29.64
C GLY A 186 64.48 6.29 28.28
N GLU A 187 64.50 5.46 27.24
CA GLU A 187 63.89 5.79 25.94
C GLU A 187 62.42 5.34 25.93
N THR A 188 61.56 6.13 25.29
CA THR A 188 60.11 5.84 25.20
C THR A 188 59.68 5.71 23.74
N ILE A 189 58.54 5.06 23.49
CA ILE A 189 57.96 4.90 22.15
C ILE A 189 56.59 5.57 22.06
N GLN A 190 56.36 6.35 21.01
CA GLN A 190 55.08 7.03 20.76
C GLN A 190 53.97 6.00 20.49
N LEU A 191 52.72 6.33 20.85
CA LEU A 191 51.55 5.53 20.48
C LEU A 191 50.73 6.12 19.32
N PHE A 192 51.11 7.31 18.83
CA PHE A 192 50.43 8.04 17.75
C PHE A 192 50.97 7.59 16.39
N PRO A 193 50.10 7.12 15.47
CA PRO A 193 48.71 7.57 15.34
C PRO A 193 47.65 6.63 15.94
N PHE A 194 46.58 7.25 16.47
CA PHE A 194 45.38 6.53 16.87
C PHE A 194 44.11 7.41 16.77
N ALA A 195 43.01 6.79 16.32
CA ALA A 195 41.68 7.39 16.25
C ALA A 195 41.10 7.70 17.65
N ASN A 196 40.04 8.51 17.70
CA ASN A 196 39.39 8.90 18.95
C ASN A 196 38.60 7.74 19.56
N THR A 197 38.70 7.57 20.87
CA THR A 197 37.98 6.50 21.59
C THR A 197 36.46 6.73 21.54
N PRO A 198 35.65 5.70 21.19
CA PRO A 198 34.19 5.78 21.28
C PRO A 198 33.69 5.69 22.73
N ASN A 199 34.59 5.60 23.71
CA ASN A 199 34.23 5.56 25.13
C ASN A 199 33.79 6.93 25.65
N PRO A 200 32.55 7.10 26.18
CA PRO A 200 32.08 8.40 26.67
C PRO A 200 32.86 8.99 27.84
N GLY A 201 33.75 8.23 28.48
CA GLY A 201 34.67 8.71 29.52
C GLY A 201 35.97 9.32 28.97
N GLY A 202 36.20 9.30 27.66
CA GLY A 202 37.46 9.73 27.03
C GLY A 202 38.66 8.82 27.36
N VAL A 203 38.39 7.55 27.70
CA VAL A 203 39.42 6.58 28.10
C VAL A 203 39.87 5.75 26.90
N TYR A 204 41.17 5.56 26.78
CA TYR A 204 41.86 4.69 25.83
C TYR A 204 42.55 3.55 26.60
N LYS A 205 42.92 2.47 25.90
CA LYS A 205 43.74 1.40 26.45
C LYS A 205 44.92 1.09 25.54
N ALA A 206 46.13 1.19 26.07
CA ALA A 206 47.33 0.68 25.45
C ALA A 206 47.49 -0.81 25.79
N TRP A 207 47.96 -1.61 24.84
CA TRP A 207 48.34 -3.02 25.03
C TRP A 207 49.77 -3.26 24.57
N VAL A 208 50.46 -4.23 25.18
CA VAL A 208 51.74 -4.78 24.71
C VAL A 208 51.71 -6.30 24.81
N SER A 209 52.18 -7.02 23.79
CA SER A 209 52.37 -8.49 23.83
C SER A 209 53.70 -8.85 23.18
N THR A 210 54.27 -10.00 23.53
CA THR A 210 55.49 -10.52 22.88
C THR A 210 55.26 -10.75 21.39
N GLU A 211 56.30 -10.58 20.58
CA GLU A 211 56.27 -10.88 19.14
C GLU A 211 55.68 -12.28 18.87
N ALA A 212 56.18 -13.29 19.60
CA ALA A 212 55.72 -14.67 19.50
C ALA A 212 54.23 -14.86 19.84
N SER A 213 53.70 -14.14 20.84
CA SER A 213 52.28 -14.22 21.22
C SER A 213 51.37 -13.74 20.09
N VAL A 214 51.74 -12.66 19.41
CA VAL A 214 50.95 -12.09 18.30
C VAL A 214 51.12 -12.93 17.04
N GLN A 215 52.34 -13.42 16.76
CA GLN A 215 52.58 -14.34 15.66
C GLN A 215 51.79 -15.66 15.81
N GLU A 216 51.69 -16.23 17.02
CA GLU A 216 50.83 -17.40 17.27
C GLU A 216 49.34 -17.06 17.08
N ALA A 217 48.87 -15.93 17.60
CA ALA A 217 47.49 -15.47 17.45
C ALA A 217 47.10 -15.16 15.99
N CYS A 218 48.07 -14.82 15.14
CA CYS A 218 47.88 -14.53 13.71
C CYS A 218 48.17 -15.74 12.79
N ASP A 219 48.39 -16.96 13.29
CA ASP A 219 48.85 -18.12 12.50
C ASP A 219 50.08 -17.81 11.61
N GLY A 220 50.98 -16.96 12.12
CA GLY A 220 52.17 -16.44 11.42
C GLY A 220 51.91 -15.33 10.38
N GLN A 221 50.67 -14.91 10.16
CA GLN A 221 50.27 -13.99 9.08
C GLN A 221 50.43 -12.50 9.46
N VAL A 222 51.59 -12.12 10.01
CA VAL A 222 51.92 -10.75 10.44
C VAL A 222 52.66 -9.90 9.38
N ASN A 223 52.68 -10.35 8.11
CA ASN A 223 53.55 -9.80 7.04
C ASN A 223 52.72 -9.16 5.91
N ASN A 224 53.31 -8.20 5.20
CA ASN A 224 52.74 -7.44 4.07
C ASN A 224 51.56 -6.54 4.48
N GLY A 225 51.76 -5.72 5.52
CA GLY A 225 50.74 -4.74 5.95
C GLY A 225 49.62 -5.31 6.83
N ALA A 226 49.82 -6.47 7.46
CA ALA A 226 48.81 -7.10 8.29
C ALA A 226 48.42 -6.24 9.52
N THR A 227 47.13 -5.96 9.69
CA THR A 227 46.56 -5.06 10.71
C THR A 227 46.32 -5.71 12.08
N GLY A 228 46.34 -7.04 12.15
CA GLY A 228 45.99 -7.82 13.34
C GLY A 228 44.51 -8.19 13.46
N GLU A 229 43.64 -7.65 12.60
CA GLU A 229 42.18 -7.79 12.74
C GLU A 229 41.64 -9.19 12.48
N LEU A 230 42.35 -9.98 11.67
CA LEU A 230 42.02 -11.37 11.39
C LEU A 230 42.67 -12.35 12.39
N CYS A 231 43.30 -11.83 13.45
CA CYS A 231 44.03 -12.61 14.44
C CYS A 231 43.24 -12.81 15.75
N ASP A 232 43.50 -13.93 16.42
CA ASP A 232 42.80 -14.35 17.64
C ASP A 232 42.92 -13.33 18.81
N GLY A 233 41.89 -13.30 19.65
CA GLY A 233 41.86 -12.47 20.86
C GLY A 233 41.41 -11.04 20.61
N VAL A 234 42.24 -10.06 20.97
CA VAL A 234 41.98 -8.63 20.76
C VAL A 234 42.95 -8.14 19.68
N PHE A 235 42.60 -8.38 18.41
CA PHE A 235 43.43 -8.04 17.24
C PHE A 235 44.85 -8.64 17.31
N GLY A 236 44.96 -9.91 17.70
CA GLY A 236 46.22 -10.62 17.96
C GLY A 236 46.75 -10.53 19.39
N PHE A 237 46.20 -9.64 20.24
CA PHE A 237 46.62 -9.49 21.63
C PHE A 237 45.79 -10.41 22.53
N ILE A 238 46.43 -11.47 23.06
CA ILE A 238 45.78 -12.46 23.92
C ILE A 238 45.80 -11.97 25.39
N PRO A 239 44.65 -11.64 26.04
CA PRO A 239 44.63 -10.91 27.33
C PRO A 239 45.24 -11.59 28.56
N ARG A 240 45.78 -12.81 28.43
CA ARG A 240 46.52 -13.56 29.46
C ARG A 240 48.04 -13.55 29.26
N PHE A 241 48.51 -13.08 28.10
CA PHE A 241 49.90 -12.97 27.69
C PHE A 241 50.30 -11.50 27.48
N SER A 242 49.35 -10.63 27.12
CA SER A 242 49.56 -9.18 26.99
C SER A 242 49.56 -8.43 28.34
N LYS A 243 50.16 -7.24 28.35
CA LYS A 243 50.02 -6.18 29.36
C LYS A 243 49.11 -5.07 28.85
N THR A 244 48.51 -4.29 29.74
CA THR A 244 47.63 -3.17 29.40
C THR A 244 47.73 -2.02 30.38
N ASP A 245 47.65 -0.78 29.89
CA ASP A 245 47.39 0.42 30.71
C ASP A 245 46.23 1.24 30.12
N ASN A 246 45.60 2.11 30.92
CA ASN A 246 44.43 2.90 30.52
C ASN A 246 44.67 4.40 30.80
N TYR A 247 44.42 5.23 29.79
CA TYR A 247 44.79 6.65 29.79
C TYR A 247 43.69 7.55 29.23
N LYS A 248 43.87 8.88 29.37
CA LYS A 248 43.02 9.90 28.76
C LYS A 248 43.85 11.05 28.20
N VAL A 249 43.45 11.56 27.04
CA VAL A 249 43.99 12.79 26.44
C VAL A 249 43.02 13.94 26.71
N ARG A 250 43.53 15.18 26.81
CA ARG A 250 42.67 16.35 27.07
C ARG A 250 41.74 16.66 25.91
N GLN A 251 40.55 17.12 26.26
CA GLN A 251 39.37 17.12 25.39
C GLN A 251 39.21 18.41 24.55
N GLN A 252 40.25 19.23 24.40
CA GLN A 252 40.15 20.48 23.62
C GLN A 252 40.30 20.26 22.10
N ASP A 253 41.00 19.20 21.69
CA ASP A 253 41.29 18.89 20.27
C ASP A 253 40.62 17.58 19.81
N VAL A 254 39.48 17.21 20.41
CA VAL A 254 38.53 16.27 19.81
C VAL A 254 37.39 17.12 19.22
N PRO A 255 37.27 17.25 17.88
CA PRO A 255 36.15 17.95 17.26
C PRO A 255 34.82 17.30 17.67
N ASP A 256 33.79 18.10 17.94
CA ASP A 256 32.42 17.59 18.10
C ASP A 256 32.07 16.81 16.81
N PRO A 257 31.71 15.52 16.89
CA PRO A 257 31.50 14.68 15.71
C PRO A 257 30.43 15.27 14.77
N SER A 258 30.66 15.17 13.47
CA SER A 258 29.69 15.51 12.44
C SER A 258 28.80 14.30 12.09
N ALA A 259 27.56 14.58 11.70
CA ALA A 259 26.68 13.62 11.04
C ALA A 259 26.09 14.23 9.77
N TYR A 260 25.92 13.40 8.76
CA TYR A 260 25.14 13.68 7.56
C TYR A 260 24.22 12.48 7.31
N ASP A 261 23.21 12.32 8.18
CA ASP A 261 22.18 11.28 8.02
C ASP A 261 21.04 11.81 7.13
N ILE A 262 20.67 11.06 6.09
CA ILE A 262 19.42 11.23 5.34
C ILE A 262 18.36 10.29 5.90
N GLY A 263 17.09 10.70 5.93
CA GLY A 263 15.98 9.92 6.48
C GLY A 263 14.86 9.67 5.46
N LEU A 264 14.43 8.41 5.32
CA LEU A 264 13.32 8.02 4.44
C LEU A 264 12.05 7.67 5.26
N ARG A 265 10.92 8.31 4.95
CA ARG A 265 9.64 8.20 5.69
C ARG A 265 8.47 7.87 4.77
N LYS A 266 7.71 6.81 5.07
CA LYS A 266 6.38 6.56 4.46
C LYS A 266 5.28 7.05 5.41
N PHE A 267 4.27 7.72 4.89
CA PHE A 267 3.10 8.16 5.66
C PHE A 267 1.80 7.98 4.88
N HIS A 268 0.70 7.93 5.63
CA HIS A 268 -0.66 7.92 5.13
C HIS A 268 -1.11 9.38 4.99
N ASP A 269 -1.21 9.80 3.74
CA ASP A 269 -1.58 11.16 3.34
C ASP A 269 -3.10 11.20 3.22
N LYS A 270 -3.76 11.77 4.24
CA LYS A 270 -5.22 11.78 4.36
C LYS A 270 -5.86 12.95 3.61
N ASN A 271 -5.09 14.00 3.37
CA ASN A 271 -5.56 15.28 2.84
C ASN A 271 -4.90 15.66 1.50
N LEU A 272 -4.11 14.77 0.91
CA LEU A 272 -3.42 14.93 -0.37
C LEU A 272 -2.55 16.20 -0.50
N ASN A 273 -2.10 16.80 0.61
CA ASN A 273 -1.18 17.94 0.57
C ASN A 273 0.30 17.53 0.41
N CYS A 274 0.61 16.22 0.38
CA CYS A 274 1.96 15.66 0.33
C CYS A 274 2.92 16.17 1.42
N ARG A 275 2.37 16.56 2.57
CA ARG A 275 3.06 17.04 3.77
C ARG A 275 2.53 16.26 4.97
N TYR A 276 3.42 15.52 5.63
CA TYR A 276 3.06 14.76 6.83
C TYR A 276 2.57 15.69 7.96
N ASP A 277 1.27 15.68 8.24
CA ASP A 277 0.61 16.54 9.23
C ASP A 277 -0.01 15.69 10.37
N PRO A 278 0.80 15.25 11.36
CA PRO A 278 0.33 14.41 12.47
C PRO A 278 -0.75 15.10 13.33
N ASP A 279 -0.75 16.43 13.41
CA ASP A 279 -1.78 17.22 14.09
C ASP A 279 -3.15 17.18 13.37
N GLN A 280 -3.18 16.82 12.08
CA GLN A 280 -4.41 16.50 11.34
C GLN A 280 -4.78 15.01 11.41
N GLY A 281 -4.05 14.23 12.23
CA GLY A 281 -4.29 12.82 12.47
C GLY A 281 -3.68 11.88 11.44
N GLU A 282 -2.67 12.31 10.67
CA GLU A 282 -1.95 11.43 9.75
C GLU A 282 -1.04 10.43 10.47
N GLU A 283 -0.86 9.24 9.87
CA GLU A 283 -0.06 8.16 10.47
C GLU A 283 1.20 7.83 9.65
N HIS A 284 2.25 7.38 10.33
CA HIS A 284 3.36 6.69 9.68
C HIS A 284 2.96 5.29 9.22
N VAL A 285 3.48 4.88 8.07
CA VAL A 285 3.28 3.54 7.50
C VAL A 285 4.49 2.67 7.84
N SER A 286 4.28 1.70 8.73
CA SER A 286 5.30 0.75 9.18
C SER A 286 5.48 -0.43 8.21
N SER A 287 6.57 -1.18 8.35
CA SER A 287 6.87 -2.37 7.53
C SER A 287 7.01 -2.14 6.01
N TRP A 288 7.23 -0.88 5.61
CA TRP A 288 7.58 -0.49 4.25
C TRP A 288 9.08 -0.72 4.00
N PHE A 289 9.51 -1.08 2.79
CA PHE A 289 10.93 -1.39 2.51
C PHE A 289 11.59 -0.31 1.66
N PHE A 290 12.67 0.27 2.18
CA PHE A 290 13.51 1.26 1.51
C PHE A 290 14.91 0.69 1.27
N GLY A 291 15.57 1.14 0.21
CA GLY A 291 17.00 0.96 0.02
C GLY A 291 17.62 2.20 -0.62
N ILE A 292 18.95 2.22 -0.66
CA ILE A 292 19.72 3.16 -1.44
C ILE A 292 20.82 2.41 -2.19
N THR A 293 21.14 2.84 -3.40
CA THR A 293 22.28 2.32 -4.18
C THR A 293 23.34 3.42 -4.28
N ARG A 294 24.60 3.06 -4.01
CA ARG A 294 25.75 3.98 -3.99
C ARG A 294 26.27 4.26 -5.42
N PRO A 295 26.97 5.39 -5.64
CA PRO A 295 27.51 5.76 -6.95
C PRO A 295 28.64 4.88 -7.50
N ASP A 296 29.08 3.85 -6.77
CA ASP A 296 30.01 2.80 -7.23
C ASP A 296 29.29 1.53 -7.74
N GLU A 297 27.97 1.59 -7.90
CA GLU A 297 27.05 0.48 -8.21
C GLU A 297 26.91 -0.60 -7.11
N GLN A 298 27.46 -0.38 -5.90
CA GLN A 298 27.19 -1.28 -4.76
C GLN A 298 25.86 -0.95 -4.06
N ARG A 299 25.17 -2.01 -3.63
CA ARG A 299 23.76 -2.02 -3.19
C ARG A 299 23.67 -2.59 -1.78
N ASP A 300 24.21 -1.85 -0.83
CA ASP A 300 24.58 -2.42 0.47
C ASP A 300 23.53 -2.24 1.57
N ASP A 301 22.66 -1.22 1.48
CA ASP A 301 21.87 -0.79 2.62
C ASP A 301 20.36 -0.73 2.29
N ALA A 302 19.61 -1.73 2.76
CA ALA A 302 18.16 -1.82 2.65
C ALA A 302 17.50 -2.13 4.00
N LYS A 303 16.45 -1.38 4.34
CA LYS A 303 15.90 -1.23 5.70
C LYS A 303 14.37 -1.14 5.66
N PHE A 304 13.72 -1.76 6.65
CA PHE A 304 12.27 -1.59 6.88
C PHE A 304 11.97 -0.30 7.66
N SER A 305 10.87 0.37 7.35
CA SER A 305 10.31 1.44 8.19
C SER A 305 9.90 0.86 9.54
N SER A 306 10.36 1.48 10.62
CA SER A 306 10.24 0.91 11.97
C SER A 306 8.81 0.98 12.51
N ASN A 307 8.47 0.04 13.40
CA ASN A 307 7.18 -0.01 14.08
C ASN A 307 7.21 0.76 15.43
N SER A 308 8.21 1.62 15.67
CA SER A 308 8.46 2.24 16.98
C SER A 308 8.97 3.69 16.90
N GLU A 309 8.08 4.62 17.23
CA GLU A 309 8.33 6.09 17.30
C GLU A 309 8.66 6.76 15.94
N PRO A 310 8.48 8.10 15.80
CA PRO A 310 8.23 8.75 14.50
C PRO A 310 9.46 8.96 13.61
N ASN A 311 10.58 8.31 13.95
CA ASN A 311 11.87 8.60 13.34
C ASN A 311 11.96 7.96 11.94
N PRO A 312 12.43 8.70 10.92
CA PRO A 312 12.59 8.17 9.58
C PRO A 312 13.67 7.08 9.54
N THR A 313 13.66 6.28 8.49
CA THR A 313 14.65 5.24 8.23
C THR A 313 15.97 5.93 7.83
N THR A 314 16.97 6.02 8.72
CA THR A 314 18.20 6.78 8.43
C THR A 314 19.32 5.96 7.76
N PHE A 315 20.05 6.67 6.91
CA PHE A 315 21.25 6.23 6.20
C PHE A 315 22.26 7.37 6.31
N SER A 316 23.52 7.08 6.63
CA SER A 316 24.56 8.13 6.66
C SER A 316 25.18 8.24 5.27
N VAL A 317 25.47 9.46 4.84
CA VAL A 317 26.14 9.78 3.57
C VAL A 317 27.38 10.67 3.80
N LEU A 318 27.86 10.76 5.05
CA LEU A 318 29.00 11.57 5.44
C LEU A 318 30.31 10.99 4.88
N GLY A 319 31.08 11.81 4.17
CA GLY A 319 32.21 11.40 3.32
C GLY A 319 31.82 11.16 1.86
N GLU A 320 30.53 11.10 1.56
CA GLU A 320 29.94 10.81 0.25
C GLU A 320 28.84 11.84 -0.14
N GLU A 321 28.73 12.96 0.59
CA GLU A 321 27.64 13.94 0.41
C GLU A 321 27.68 14.69 -0.93
N ASP A 322 28.86 14.82 -1.54
CA ASP A 322 29.07 15.41 -2.87
C ASP A 322 28.83 14.40 -4.02
N LEU A 323 28.52 13.13 -3.72
CA LEU A 323 28.32 12.08 -4.72
C LEU A 323 26.84 11.92 -5.11
N ILE A 324 26.59 11.16 -6.19
CA ILE A 324 25.24 10.93 -6.72
C ILE A 324 24.60 9.72 -6.02
N TRP A 325 23.53 9.97 -5.28
CA TRP A 325 22.74 8.97 -4.56
C TRP A 325 21.42 8.65 -5.25
N THR A 326 20.94 7.44 -5.01
CA THR A 326 19.69 6.91 -5.57
C THR A 326 18.86 6.29 -4.44
N VAL A 327 17.52 6.35 -4.53
CA VAL A 327 16.62 5.85 -3.47
C VAL A 327 15.67 4.83 -4.07
N ASP A 328 15.87 3.58 -3.67
CA ASP A 328 15.02 2.48 -4.02
C ASP A 328 13.82 2.36 -3.05
N GLN A 329 12.63 2.10 -3.59
CA GLN A 329 11.42 1.82 -2.79
C GLN A 329 10.81 0.50 -3.27
N PHE A 330 10.64 -0.48 -2.38
CA PHE A 330 10.14 -1.81 -2.75
C PHE A 330 8.82 -2.17 -2.05
N MET A 331 7.81 -2.54 -2.83
CA MET A 331 6.55 -3.10 -2.34
C MET A 331 6.57 -4.64 -2.42
N TRP A 332 7.32 -5.27 -1.51
CA TRP A 332 7.62 -6.72 -1.56
C TRP A 332 6.40 -7.67 -1.45
N PHE A 333 5.23 -7.14 -1.08
CA PHE A 333 3.98 -7.90 -0.93
C PHE A 333 3.06 -7.90 -2.16
N ALA A 334 3.37 -7.15 -3.23
CA ALA A 334 2.52 -7.08 -4.43
C ALA A 334 2.43 -8.39 -5.24
N ASP A 335 3.29 -9.38 -4.96
CA ASP A 335 3.27 -10.74 -5.53
C ASP A 335 2.76 -11.81 -4.53
N VAL A 336 2.47 -11.42 -3.28
CA VAL A 336 1.83 -12.30 -2.30
C VAL A 336 0.32 -12.26 -2.56
N GLN A 337 -0.26 -13.39 -2.98
CA GLN A 337 -1.71 -13.50 -3.23
C GLN A 337 -2.54 -13.48 -1.93
N VAL A 338 -2.61 -12.31 -1.28
CA VAL A 338 -3.68 -11.93 -0.37
C VAL A 338 -4.95 -11.78 -1.24
N PRO A 339 -6.02 -12.59 -1.06
CA PRO A 339 -7.12 -12.68 -2.05
C PRO A 339 -8.00 -11.44 -2.26
N GLN A 340 -7.62 -10.27 -1.74
CA GLN A 340 -8.41 -9.03 -1.73
C GLN A 340 -7.63 -7.78 -2.16
N VAL A 341 -6.29 -7.82 -2.27
CA VAL A 341 -5.48 -6.66 -2.69
C VAL A 341 -5.12 -6.81 -4.16
N ILE A 342 -5.81 -6.04 -5.02
CA ILE A 342 -5.54 -6.00 -6.46
C ILE A 342 -4.65 -4.80 -6.76
N PRO A 343 -3.42 -4.98 -7.26
CA PRO A 343 -2.61 -3.85 -7.73
C PRO A 343 -3.31 -3.13 -8.89
N LEU A 344 -3.29 -1.79 -8.88
CA LEU A 344 -3.70 -0.99 -10.03
C LEU A 344 -2.95 -1.50 -11.28
N ASN A 345 -3.71 -1.75 -12.37
CA ASN A 345 -3.30 -2.42 -13.63
C ASN A 345 -3.30 -3.97 -13.67
N ALA A 346 -4.22 -4.64 -12.98
CA ALA A 346 -4.44 -6.09 -13.06
C ALA A 346 -5.13 -6.61 -14.36
N ASN A 347 -4.67 -6.22 -15.55
CA ASN A 347 -5.20 -6.68 -16.85
C ASN A 347 -4.60 -8.02 -17.35
N GLY A 348 -4.49 -9.01 -16.47
CA GLY A 348 -4.22 -10.42 -16.83
C GLY A 348 -2.78 -10.80 -17.25
N GLU A 349 -1.90 -9.85 -17.57
CA GLU A 349 -0.45 -10.14 -17.68
C GLU A 349 0.20 -10.15 -16.30
N ILE A 350 0.68 -11.32 -15.85
CA ILE A 350 1.55 -11.40 -14.67
C ILE A 350 2.91 -10.79 -15.03
N LYS A 351 3.16 -9.57 -14.55
CA LYS A 351 4.51 -8.98 -14.47
C LYS A 351 4.84 -8.76 -13.00
N PRO A 352 5.87 -9.43 -12.45
CA PRO A 352 6.33 -9.19 -11.08
C PRO A 352 7.13 -7.88 -11.05
N ASN A 353 6.42 -6.75 -11.12
CA ASN A 353 7.00 -5.42 -11.14
C ASN A 353 7.52 -5.04 -9.74
N PHE A 354 8.70 -5.54 -9.41
CA PHE A 354 9.61 -4.83 -8.52
C PHE A 354 10.02 -3.52 -9.20
N THR A 355 9.28 -2.43 -8.95
CA THR A 355 9.65 -1.11 -9.48
C THR A 355 10.89 -0.61 -8.73
N HIS A 356 12.06 -0.90 -9.29
CA HIS A 356 13.31 -0.21 -8.99
C HIS A 356 13.13 1.26 -9.39
N TYR A 357 13.69 2.19 -8.61
CA TYR A 357 13.70 3.61 -8.96
C TYR A 357 15.15 4.09 -8.96
N THR A 358 15.75 4.22 -10.14
CA THR A 358 17.16 4.61 -10.28
C THR A 358 17.39 6.05 -9.83
N THR A 359 16.37 6.92 -9.84
CA THR A 359 16.56 8.35 -9.53
C THR A 359 15.39 9.00 -8.80
N PHE A 360 15.68 10.17 -8.22
CA PHE A 360 14.67 11.12 -7.74
C PHE A 360 13.73 11.63 -8.86
N ALA A 361 14.10 11.48 -10.14
CA ALA A 361 13.20 11.80 -11.24
C ALA A 361 12.16 10.69 -11.45
N GLU A 362 12.57 9.41 -11.45
CA GLU A 362 11.63 8.28 -11.56
C GLU A 362 10.67 8.20 -10.37
N LEU A 363 11.18 8.42 -9.14
CA LEU A 363 10.37 8.50 -7.92
C LEU A 363 9.24 9.53 -8.00
N ARG A 364 9.43 10.59 -8.79
CA ARG A 364 8.53 11.74 -8.90
C ARG A 364 7.45 11.57 -9.98
N ASP A 365 7.62 10.62 -10.90
CA ASP A 365 6.54 10.18 -11.80
C ASP A 365 5.71 9.01 -11.21
N PHE A 366 6.17 8.37 -10.13
CA PHE A 366 5.44 7.32 -9.38
C PHE A 366 4.94 7.71 -7.98
N ALA A 367 5.44 8.79 -7.38
CA ALA A 367 4.81 9.39 -6.20
C ALA A 367 3.46 10.01 -6.57
N PRO A 368 2.43 9.97 -5.70
CA PRO A 368 1.18 10.70 -5.90
C PRO A 368 1.47 12.19 -6.18
N ALA A 369 1.19 12.63 -7.39
CA ALA A 369 1.88 13.77 -7.98
C ALA A 369 1.22 15.12 -7.68
N HIS A 370 1.48 15.67 -6.48
CA HIS A 370 1.50 17.12 -6.25
C HIS A 370 2.21 17.56 -4.97
N ASN A 371 2.46 18.87 -4.85
CA ASN A 371 3.28 19.48 -3.80
C ASN A 371 3.01 21.00 -3.65
N ASP A 372 2.91 21.57 -2.44
CA ASP A 372 2.97 23.04 -2.24
C ASP A 372 3.83 23.56 -1.06
N GLY A 373 4.09 24.87 -1.08
CA GLY A 373 4.76 25.68 -0.05
C GLY A 373 6.24 25.37 0.27
N PHE A 374 7.27 25.93 -0.36
CA PHE A 374 7.34 26.82 -1.54
C PHE A 374 8.12 26.11 -2.68
N LEU A 375 8.14 26.70 -3.88
CA LEU A 375 8.91 26.23 -5.02
C LEU A 375 10.03 27.22 -5.38
N HIS A 376 11.28 26.77 -5.29
CA HIS A 376 12.15 26.91 -6.46
C HIS A 376 11.71 25.81 -7.44
N LEU A 377 11.40 26.20 -8.67
CA LEU A 377 10.62 25.41 -9.63
C LEU A 377 11.55 24.38 -10.31
N SER A 378 11.15 23.16 -10.68
CA SER A 378 9.88 22.82 -11.31
C SER A 378 9.56 21.32 -11.16
N PHE A 379 8.32 20.98 -10.84
CA PHE A 379 7.73 19.67 -11.12
C PHE A 379 6.21 19.83 -11.28
N VAL A 380 5.58 18.94 -12.06
CA VAL A 380 4.23 19.19 -12.62
C VAL A 380 3.37 17.92 -12.62
N GLU A 381 2.38 17.91 -11.72
CA GLU A 381 1.01 17.34 -11.85
C GLU A 381 0.87 15.80 -12.14
N PRO A 382 -0.30 15.16 -11.86
CA PRO A 382 -1.63 15.76 -11.68
C PRO A 382 -2.54 15.11 -10.61
N LEU A 383 -2.48 15.52 -9.34
CA LEU A 383 -3.67 15.72 -8.48
C LEU A 383 -3.24 16.28 -7.11
N ALA A 384 -3.80 17.42 -6.68
CA ALA A 384 -3.91 17.90 -5.28
C ALA A 384 -3.40 19.27 -4.81
N CYS A 385 -2.19 19.72 -5.16
CA CYS A 385 -1.59 20.89 -4.51
C CYS A 385 -1.73 22.19 -5.32
N ALA A 386 -1.44 23.32 -4.68
CA ALA A 386 -1.78 24.64 -5.17
C ALA A 386 -0.64 25.37 -5.88
N GLN A 387 -1.00 26.06 -6.97
CA GLN A 387 -0.29 27.25 -7.41
C GLN A 387 -0.30 28.29 -6.28
N LEU A 388 0.84 28.94 -6.02
CA LEU A 388 0.90 30.16 -5.22
C LEU A 388 1.43 31.31 -6.05
N ALA A 389 0.62 32.36 -6.17
CA ALA A 389 1.04 33.67 -6.67
C ALA A 389 1.22 34.64 -5.49
N ASP A 390 2.38 35.29 -5.46
CA ASP A 390 2.76 36.45 -4.65
C ASP A 390 2.67 36.40 -3.09
N ALA A 391 3.88 36.48 -2.50
CA ALA A 391 4.23 37.48 -1.47
C ALA A 391 3.96 37.23 0.04
N GLN A 392 3.78 35.99 0.52
CA GLN A 392 3.74 35.70 1.98
C GLN A 392 4.64 34.54 2.45
N LEU A 393 5.97 34.71 2.39
CA LEU A 393 6.91 34.01 3.28
C LEU A 393 7.95 35.00 3.83
N ALA A 394 7.80 35.39 5.09
CA ALA A 394 8.72 36.31 5.77
C ALA A 394 8.99 35.99 7.25
N ASP A 395 8.27 35.03 7.85
CA ASP A 395 8.18 34.93 9.32
C ASP A 395 7.91 33.50 9.85
N VAL A 396 8.42 32.46 9.20
CA VAL A 396 8.42 31.08 9.73
C VAL A 396 9.82 30.72 10.20
N GLN A 397 9.99 30.54 11.51
CA GLN A 397 11.26 30.09 12.11
C GLN A 397 11.38 28.56 12.01
N LEU A 398 12.60 28.08 11.75
CA LEU A 398 12.92 26.66 11.63
C LEU A 398 12.80 25.95 12.99
N ALA A 399 12.10 24.81 13.01
CA ALA A 399 11.96 23.96 14.20
C ALA A 399 11.83 22.47 13.83
N ASP A 400 11.06 22.15 12.78
CA ASP A 400 10.85 20.79 12.28
C ASP A 400 11.61 20.53 10.95
N ALA A 401 11.96 19.25 10.71
CA ALA A 401 13.03 18.84 9.81
C ALA A 401 12.92 19.29 8.33
N GLN A 402 14.07 19.62 7.74
CA GLN A 402 14.19 20.08 6.35
C GLN A 402 13.99 18.92 5.36
N SER A 403 13.30 19.21 4.24
CA SER A 403 13.03 18.26 3.16
C SER A 403 13.55 18.75 1.82
N ILE A 404 14.01 17.83 0.96
CA ILE A 404 14.53 18.15 -0.37
C ILE A 404 13.44 18.64 -1.32
N ARG A 405 13.76 19.64 -2.14
CA ARG A 405 13.06 19.99 -3.38
C ARG A 405 14.12 20.35 -4.44
N ARG A 406 14.10 19.68 -5.60
CA ARG A 406 15.10 19.83 -6.68
C ARG A 406 14.60 20.76 -7.80
N ASP A 407 15.46 21.68 -8.23
CA ASP A 407 15.33 22.45 -9.48
C ASP A 407 15.86 21.61 -10.65
N THR A 408 15.15 21.55 -11.78
CA THR A 408 15.41 20.58 -12.87
C THR A 408 15.73 21.26 -14.20
N GLY A 409 17.01 21.39 -14.52
CA GLY A 409 17.48 22.06 -15.75
C GLY A 409 17.68 21.17 -16.98
N GLU A 410 18.23 19.95 -16.83
CA GLU A 410 18.70 19.11 -17.94
C GLU A 410 18.34 17.62 -17.79
N VAL A 411 18.64 16.83 -18.84
CA VAL A 411 18.06 15.50 -19.11
C VAL A 411 19.12 14.39 -19.06
N THR A 412 19.36 13.81 -17.88
CA THR A 412 20.06 12.52 -17.70
C THR A 412 19.66 11.85 -16.36
N ASP A 413 20.00 10.55 -16.25
CA ASP A 413 19.54 9.55 -15.28
C ASP A 413 20.34 9.60 -13.95
N ASP A 414 20.52 10.81 -13.40
CA ASP A 414 21.67 11.15 -12.54
C ASP A 414 21.32 11.40 -11.05
N GLY A 415 20.50 10.53 -10.43
CA GLY A 415 20.26 10.48 -8.97
C GLY A 415 19.94 11.83 -8.28
N PHE A 416 20.46 12.06 -7.07
CA PHE A 416 20.53 13.35 -6.37
C PHE A 416 21.82 13.46 -5.54
N VAL A 417 22.33 14.68 -5.32
CA VAL A 417 23.55 14.91 -4.50
C VAL A 417 23.14 15.53 -3.15
N PRO A 418 23.30 14.83 -2.01
CA PRO A 418 22.86 15.31 -0.70
C PRO A 418 23.40 16.70 -0.33
N GLY A 419 24.71 16.92 -0.49
CA GLY A 419 25.46 18.13 -0.12
C GLY A 419 24.99 19.42 -0.80
N LEU A 420 24.13 19.33 -1.82
CA LEU A 420 23.48 20.50 -2.44
C LEU A 420 22.25 21.02 -1.65
N TYR A 421 21.79 20.30 -0.62
CA TYR A 421 20.51 20.56 0.04
C TYR A 421 20.55 20.66 1.56
N ALA A 422 21.62 20.20 2.21
CA ALA A 422 21.84 20.35 3.65
C ALA A 422 23.36 20.43 3.96
N ASP A 423 23.69 20.87 5.18
CA ASP A 423 25.05 20.89 5.71
C ASP A 423 25.23 19.78 6.78
N PRO A 424 26.45 19.22 6.96
CA PRO A 424 26.73 18.30 8.06
C PRO A 424 26.57 18.99 9.42
N ILE A 425 25.87 18.35 10.36
CA ILE A 425 25.64 18.90 11.70
C ILE A 425 26.63 18.34 12.72
N SER A 426 27.33 19.23 13.41
CA SER A 426 28.13 18.88 14.60
C SER A 426 27.22 18.60 15.80
N TYR A 427 27.42 17.47 16.46
CA TYR A 427 26.67 17.05 17.64
C TYR A 427 27.61 16.63 18.78
N LYS A 428 27.14 16.69 20.02
CA LYS A 428 27.97 16.31 21.17
C LYS A 428 28.02 14.80 21.33
N THR A 429 29.21 14.27 21.61
CA THR A 429 29.46 12.84 21.86
C THR A 429 28.42 12.24 22.81
N GLY A 430 27.67 11.24 22.33
CA GLY A 430 26.62 10.56 23.08
C GLY A 430 25.19 11.05 22.82
N GLN A 431 25.01 12.14 22.07
CA GLN A 431 23.74 12.46 21.41
C GLN A 431 23.68 11.72 20.06
N ASN A 432 22.50 11.26 19.64
CA ASN A 432 22.26 10.88 18.24
C ASN A 432 21.49 12.04 17.61
N PRO A 433 22.05 12.76 16.62
CA PRO A 433 21.33 13.85 15.95
C PRO A 433 20.18 13.30 15.09
N ASP A 434 19.18 14.14 14.85
CA ASP A 434 18.19 13.90 13.80
C ASP A 434 18.85 13.96 12.41
N PRO A 435 18.29 13.30 11.38
CA PRO A 435 18.83 13.42 10.02
C PRO A 435 18.75 14.87 9.54
N VAL A 436 19.80 15.31 8.83
CA VAL A 436 19.89 16.67 8.25
C VAL A 436 18.87 16.90 7.12
N LEU A 437 18.34 15.80 6.58
CA LEU A 437 17.47 15.75 5.42
C LEU A 437 16.43 14.63 5.58
N ILE A 438 15.15 14.94 5.37
CA ILE A 438 14.10 13.93 5.24
C ILE A 438 13.50 13.93 3.82
N VAL A 439 13.38 12.74 3.23
CA VAL A 439 12.53 12.46 2.06
C VAL A 439 11.29 11.71 2.54
N ALA A 440 10.11 12.24 2.21
CA ALA A 440 8.82 11.73 2.65
C ALA A 440 7.96 11.27 1.48
N PHE A 441 7.25 10.16 1.66
CA PHE A 441 6.45 9.50 0.64
C PHE A 441 5.00 9.35 1.13
N GLY A 442 4.12 10.26 0.71
CA GLY A 442 2.67 10.18 0.99
C GLY A 442 2.00 9.02 0.25
N SER A 443 0.81 8.63 0.71
CA SER A 443 -0.10 7.72 0.00
C SER A 443 -1.53 7.96 0.49
N VAL A 444 -2.44 8.20 -0.46
CA VAL A 444 -3.89 8.21 -0.25
C VAL A 444 -4.50 6.89 -0.72
N GLY A 445 -5.64 6.54 -0.17
CA GLY A 445 -6.56 5.54 -0.71
C GLY A 445 -7.52 6.17 -1.71
N ILE A 446 -7.71 5.52 -2.85
CA ILE A 446 -8.66 5.91 -3.90
C ILE A 446 -9.88 5.01 -3.77
N ALA A 447 -11.08 5.59 -3.74
CA ALA A 447 -12.33 4.85 -3.68
C ALA A 447 -12.97 4.69 -5.07
N GLU A 448 -13.91 3.76 -5.15
CA GLU A 448 -14.87 3.66 -6.25
C GLU A 448 -16.30 3.57 -5.70
N ILE A 449 -17.30 3.77 -6.55
CA ILE A 449 -18.71 3.55 -6.23
C ILE A 449 -19.36 2.80 -7.40
N ASN A 450 -20.06 1.71 -7.10
CA ASN A 450 -20.81 0.91 -8.05
C ASN A 450 -22.28 1.34 -8.03
N VAL A 451 -22.87 1.52 -9.21
CA VAL A 451 -24.18 2.17 -9.38
C VAL A 451 -25.05 1.34 -10.30
N CYS A 452 -26.05 0.66 -9.75
CA CYS A 452 -27.01 -0.11 -10.54
C CYS A 452 -28.30 0.67 -10.79
N LYS A 453 -28.89 0.51 -11.98
CA LYS A 453 -30.28 0.92 -12.24
C LYS A 453 -31.18 -0.30 -12.11
N VAL A 454 -32.27 -0.17 -11.37
CA VAL A 454 -33.23 -1.25 -11.07
C VAL A 454 -34.59 -0.90 -11.64
N PHE A 455 -35.26 -1.91 -12.21
CA PHE A 455 -36.69 -1.92 -12.47
C PHE A 455 -37.41 -2.39 -11.21
N ASP A 456 -37.76 -1.43 -10.37
CA ASP A 456 -38.57 -1.64 -9.18
C ASP A 456 -40.02 -1.88 -9.61
N LYS A 457 -40.51 -3.07 -9.31
CA LYS A 457 -41.76 -3.65 -9.80
C LYS A 457 -42.89 -3.54 -8.78
N ASP A 458 -42.59 -3.68 -7.49
CA ASP A 458 -43.60 -3.62 -6.41
C ASP A 458 -43.78 -2.21 -5.80
N ARG A 459 -42.83 -1.31 -6.09
CA ARG A 459 -42.75 0.11 -5.74
C ARG A 459 -42.35 0.43 -4.30
N ASP A 460 -41.70 -0.49 -3.57
CA ASP A 460 -41.23 -0.23 -2.20
C ASP A 460 -39.98 0.67 -2.11
N GLY A 461 -39.22 0.80 -3.21
CA GLY A 461 -38.01 1.62 -3.28
C GLY A 461 -36.70 0.88 -2.96
N VAL A 462 -36.72 -0.45 -2.84
CA VAL A 462 -35.58 -1.35 -2.59
C VAL A 462 -35.57 -2.45 -3.66
N LYS A 463 -34.39 -2.90 -4.07
CA LYS A 463 -34.24 -3.99 -5.05
C LYS A 463 -34.52 -5.36 -4.43
N ASP A 464 -35.50 -6.07 -4.96
CA ASP A 464 -35.84 -7.43 -4.52
C ASP A 464 -35.21 -8.51 -5.44
N PRO A 465 -34.95 -9.76 -5.00
CA PRO A 465 -34.28 -10.79 -5.81
C PRO A 465 -35.00 -11.25 -7.08
N SER A 466 -36.26 -10.81 -7.29
CA SER A 466 -37.03 -11.02 -8.51
C SER A 466 -36.89 -9.90 -9.55
N GLU A 467 -36.16 -8.83 -9.24
CA GLU A 467 -36.14 -7.60 -10.03
C GLU A 467 -34.92 -7.52 -10.94
N SER A 468 -35.13 -6.93 -12.12
CA SER A 468 -34.13 -6.80 -13.17
C SER A 468 -33.42 -5.45 -13.11
N THR A 469 -32.14 -5.46 -13.44
CA THR A 469 -31.35 -4.24 -13.65
C THR A 469 -31.50 -3.74 -15.09
N ILE A 470 -31.42 -2.41 -15.30
CA ILE A 470 -31.73 -1.75 -16.58
C ILE A 470 -30.44 -1.30 -17.26
N PRO A 471 -30.12 -1.80 -18.47
CA PRO A 471 -28.92 -1.42 -19.23
C PRO A 471 -29.08 -0.08 -19.96
N ASN A 472 -27.96 0.55 -20.31
CA ASN A 472 -27.85 1.83 -21.03
C ASN A 472 -28.45 3.07 -20.31
N TRP A 473 -28.73 3.00 -19.01
CA TRP A 473 -29.30 4.12 -18.26
C TRP A 473 -28.26 5.20 -17.94
N PRO A 474 -28.50 6.48 -18.26
CA PRO A 474 -27.55 7.57 -18.08
C PRO A 474 -27.39 7.98 -16.60
N MET A 475 -26.14 7.92 -16.12
CA MET A 475 -25.72 8.29 -14.77
C MET A 475 -24.70 9.43 -14.83
N THR A 476 -24.78 10.37 -13.90
CA THR A 476 -23.84 11.49 -13.77
C THR A 476 -23.27 11.56 -12.36
N LEU A 477 -21.94 11.60 -12.27
CA LEU A 477 -21.21 11.93 -11.05
C LEU A 477 -20.66 13.35 -11.16
N THR A 478 -21.00 14.20 -10.19
CA THR A 478 -20.40 15.53 -10.02
C THR A 478 -19.34 15.49 -8.94
N VAL A 479 -18.12 15.86 -9.32
CA VAL A 479 -16.96 15.99 -8.44
C VAL A 479 -17.01 17.36 -7.73
N PRO A 480 -16.83 17.45 -6.40
CA PRO A 480 -16.82 18.74 -5.71
C PRO A 480 -15.56 19.55 -6.05
N GLN A 481 -15.65 20.88 -5.97
CA GLN A 481 -14.50 21.78 -6.25
C GLN A 481 -13.38 21.67 -5.21
N SER A 482 -13.65 21.07 -4.05
CA SER A 482 -12.68 20.77 -3.00
C SER A 482 -11.91 19.48 -3.21
N VAL A 483 -12.37 18.60 -4.11
CA VAL A 483 -11.56 17.55 -4.72
C VAL A 483 -10.65 18.18 -5.78
N PRO A 484 -9.36 17.90 -5.80
CA PRO A 484 -8.40 18.74 -6.51
C PRO A 484 -8.00 18.19 -7.89
N LEU A 485 -8.97 17.66 -8.62
CA LEU A 485 -8.93 17.42 -10.07
C LEU A 485 -8.95 18.76 -10.85
N PRO A 486 -8.49 18.80 -12.13
CA PRO A 486 -8.88 19.85 -13.07
C PRO A 486 -10.40 19.89 -13.33
N ASP A 487 -10.95 21.03 -13.79
CA ASP A 487 -12.38 21.11 -14.14
C ASP A 487 -12.77 20.25 -15.35
N ASN A 488 -11.83 19.97 -16.25
CA ASN A 488 -12.05 19.21 -17.48
C ASN A 488 -10.87 18.26 -17.68
N ILE A 489 -11.12 16.99 -18.06
CA ILE A 489 -10.07 16.00 -18.30
C ILE A 489 -10.32 15.31 -19.65
N ASN A 490 -9.53 15.71 -20.64
CA ASN A 490 -9.53 15.15 -22.00
C ASN A 490 -8.24 15.56 -22.73
N PRO A 491 -7.86 14.89 -23.84
CA PRO A 491 -6.63 15.19 -24.59
C PRO A 491 -6.50 16.63 -25.10
N GLN A 492 -7.58 17.40 -25.16
CA GLN A 492 -7.60 18.77 -25.68
C GLN A 492 -7.54 19.83 -24.57
N ALA A 493 -8.17 19.58 -23.42
CA ALA A 493 -8.21 20.49 -22.28
C ALA A 493 -7.01 20.33 -21.33
N THR A 494 -6.50 19.10 -21.20
CA THR A 494 -5.38 18.76 -20.30
C THR A 494 -4.33 17.90 -21.03
N PRO A 495 -3.77 18.35 -22.17
CA PRO A 495 -2.92 17.52 -23.03
C PRO A 495 -1.67 16.95 -22.34
N GLU A 496 -1.07 17.71 -21.42
CA GLU A 496 0.14 17.32 -20.69
C GLU A 496 -0.15 16.37 -19.52
N LEU A 497 -1.37 16.43 -18.97
CA LEU A 497 -1.78 15.68 -17.78
C LEU A 497 -2.58 14.42 -18.12
N TRP A 498 -3.24 14.41 -19.29
CA TRP A 498 -4.18 13.40 -19.73
C TRP A 498 -3.67 11.96 -19.56
N THR A 499 -2.44 11.68 -20.03
CA THR A 499 -1.89 10.33 -19.99
C THR A 499 -1.64 9.87 -18.55
N LYS A 500 -1.03 10.73 -17.71
CA LYS A 500 -0.81 10.46 -16.29
C LYS A 500 -2.13 10.26 -15.53
N LEU A 501 -3.13 11.10 -15.82
CA LEU A 501 -4.47 11.01 -15.25
C LEU A 501 -5.11 9.65 -15.58
N VAL A 502 -5.08 9.23 -16.85
CA VAL A 502 -5.62 7.93 -17.28
C VAL A 502 -4.81 6.74 -16.77
N GLU A 503 -3.52 6.93 -16.47
CA GLU A 503 -2.64 5.89 -15.88
C GLU A 503 -2.90 5.67 -14.38
N ILE A 504 -3.10 6.74 -13.60
CA ILE A 504 -3.36 6.67 -12.15
C ILE A 504 -4.81 6.25 -11.87
N PHE A 505 -5.76 6.80 -12.64
CA PHE A 505 -7.21 6.73 -12.36
C PHE A 505 -8.00 5.86 -13.36
N GLY A 506 -7.31 5.24 -14.32
CA GLY A 506 -7.92 4.52 -15.43
C GLY A 506 -8.60 5.44 -16.44
N SER A 507 -9.19 4.84 -17.48
CA SER A 507 -9.99 5.57 -18.48
C SER A 507 -11.35 6.05 -17.94
N ASP A 508 -11.65 5.89 -16.65
CA ASP A 508 -12.97 6.19 -16.08
C ASP A 508 -13.23 7.67 -15.82
N ILE A 509 -12.16 8.47 -15.73
CA ILE A 509 -12.23 9.95 -15.73
C ILE A 509 -12.15 10.55 -17.15
N ALA A 510 -12.18 9.71 -18.20
CA ALA A 510 -12.11 10.15 -19.58
C ALA A 510 -13.30 11.02 -19.97
N GLY A 511 -13.04 12.25 -20.40
CA GLY A 511 -14.08 13.15 -20.88
C GLY A 511 -14.83 13.87 -19.78
N MET A 512 -14.35 13.87 -18.53
CA MET A 512 -14.90 14.73 -17.48
C MET A 512 -14.94 16.19 -17.97
N TYR A 513 -16.08 16.84 -17.82
CA TYR A 513 -16.32 18.20 -18.30
C TYR A 513 -17.06 19.02 -17.24
N ASN A 514 -16.51 20.18 -16.89
CA ASN A 514 -17.00 21.04 -15.81
C ASN A 514 -17.36 20.23 -14.54
N ARG A 515 -16.42 19.39 -14.07
CA ARG A 515 -16.54 18.47 -12.93
C ARG A 515 -17.58 17.34 -13.04
N VAL A 516 -18.27 17.19 -14.17
CA VAL A 516 -19.24 16.10 -14.37
C VAL A 516 -18.61 14.98 -15.18
N ILE A 517 -18.72 13.75 -14.68
CA ILE A 517 -18.45 12.50 -15.39
C ILE A 517 -19.81 11.89 -15.74
N SER A 518 -20.09 11.69 -17.03
CA SER A 518 -21.31 11.05 -17.51
C SER A 518 -21.01 9.66 -18.04
N LYS A 519 -21.76 8.65 -17.61
CA LYS A 519 -21.69 7.27 -18.10
C LYS A 519 -23.09 6.70 -18.36
N GLN A 520 -23.16 5.49 -18.90
CA GLN A 520 -24.37 4.68 -18.95
C GLN A 520 -24.13 3.34 -18.25
N THR A 521 -25.20 2.70 -17.75
CA THR A 521 -25.12 1.32 -17.23
C THR A 521 -24.78 0.31 -18.32
N GLY A 522 -24.02 -0.73 -17.98
CA GLY A 522 -23.63 -1.81 -18.87
C GLY A 522 -24.77 -2.80 -19.19
N GLU A 523 -24.45 -3.92 -19.85
CA GLU A 523 -25.43 -4.98 -20.14
C GLU A 523 -25.97 -5.67 -18.87
N ASP A 524 -25.24 -5.54 -17.75
CA ASP A 524 -25.63 -5.96 -16.40
C ASP A 524 -26.52 -4.93 -15.68
N GLY A 525 -26.77 -3.77 -16.29
CA GLY A 525 -27.52 -2.67 -15.70
C GLY A 525 -26.81 -1.94 -14.56
N CYS A 526 -25.48 -2.08 -14.44
CA CYS A 526 -24.66 -1.38 -13.45
C CYS A 526 -23.52 -0.56 -14.10
N VAL A 527 -22.93 0.37 -13.34
CA VAL A 527 -21.75 1.15 -13.76
C VAL A 527 -20.92 1.58 -12.55
N THR A 528 -19.61 1.37 -12.62
CA THR A 528 -18.66 1.85 -11.61
C THR A 528 -18.17 3.25 -11.95
N PHE A 529 -18.15 4.15 -10.97
CA PHE A 529 -17.34 5.38 -11.02
C PHE A 529 -16.14 5.21 -10.09
N LYS A 530 -14.97 5.01 -10.69
CA LYS A 530 -13.67 4.93 -10.00
C LYS A 530 -13.09 6.33 -9.76
N ALA A 531 -11.86 6.39 -9.25
CA ALA A 531 -11.08 7.63 -9.12
C ALA A 531 -11.64 8.64 -8.11
N LEU A 532 -12.36 8.17 -7.11
CA LEU A 532 -12.90 9.01 -6.05
C LEU A 532 -11.80 9.23 -5.00
N VAL A 533 -11.58 10.46 -4.58
CA VAL A 533 -10.50 10.83 -3.65
C VAL A 533 -11.07 11.73 -2.53
N PRO A 534 -10.39 11.86 -1.37
CA PRO A 534 -10.90 12.65 -0.27
C PRO A 534 -11.19 14.12 -0.62
N ASN A 535 -12.07 14.74 0.16
CA ASN A 535 -12.34 16.18 0.15
C ASN A 535 -11.24 16.93 0.92
N VAL A 536 -10.47 17.81 0.26
CA VAL A 536 -9.23 18.34 0.86
C VAL A 536 -9.09 19.87 0.91
N ARG A 537 -9.96 20.63 0.22
CA ARG A 537 -9.88 22.11 0.19
C ARG A 537 -11.13 22.81 0.73
N GLY A 538 -11.14 23.15 2.02
CA GLY A 538 -11.89 24.25 2.63
C GLY A 538 -13.43 24.17 2.69
N ASP A 539 -14.08 23.82 1.58
CA ASP A 539 -15.51 23.58 1.45
C ASP A 539 -15.74 22.07 1.37
N LEU A 540 -16.23 21.46 2.45
CA LEU A 540 -16.48 20.01 2.53
C LEU A 540 -17.81 19.64 1.83
N ALA A 541 -17.96 20.10 0.59
CA ALA A 541 -19.07 19.75 -0.28
C ALA A 541 -18.93 18.27 -0.72
N PRO A 542 -19.98 17.45 -0.57
CA PRO A 542 -19.93 16.04 -0.96
C PRO A 542 -19.86 15.86 -2.48
N TYR A 543 -19.44 14.67 -2.92
CA TYR A 543 -19.74 14.18 -4.26
C TYR A 543 -21.26 14.09 -4.45
N VAL A 544 -21.73 14.29 -5.68
CA VAL A 544 -23.16 14.18 -6.04
C VAL A 544 -23.30 13.21 -7.20
N LEU A 545 -23.83 12.02 -6.92
CA LEU A 545 -24.23 11.04 -7.92
C LEU A 545 -25.73 11.24 -8.23
N GLN A 546 -26.11 11.18 -9.50
CA GLN A 546 -27.48 11.42 -9.96
C GLN A 546 -27.80 10.53 -11.17
N GLU A 547 -29.02 10.02 -11.25
CA GLU A 547 -29.56 9.50 -12.50
C GLU A 547 -30.16 10.63 -13.34
N THR A 548 -29.99 10.59 -14.65
CA THR A 548 -30.81 11.43 -15.54
C THR A 548 -32.13 10.71 -15.79
N LEU A 549 -33.22 11.23 -15.22
CA LEU A 549 -34.57 10.73 -15.50
C LEU A 549 -34.89 10.90 -17.00
N SER A 550 -35.61 9.92 -17.55
CA SER A 550 -36.17 10.05 -18.89
C SER A 550 -37.21 11.17 -18.96
N ALA A 551 -37.24 11.88 -20.10
CA ALA A 551 -38.35 12.77 -20.46
C ALA A 551 -39.51 12.02 -21.16
N ALA A 552 -39.40 10.69 -21.32
CA ALA A 552 -40.43 9.84 -21.91
C ALA A 552 -41.58 9.58 -20.92
N GLN A 553 -42.75 9.29 -21.48
CA GLN A 553 -43.98 9.05 -20.73
C GLN A 553 -43.96 7.66 -20.07
N GLY A 554 -44.10 7.62 -18.75
CA GLY A 554 -44.32 6.39 -17.96
C GLY A 554 -43.33 6.14 -16.82
N TRP A 555 -42.09 6.63 -16.92
CA TRP A 555 -41.04 6.35 -15.92
C TRP A 555 -41.17 7.21 -14.66
N THR A 556 -41.10 6.57 -13.48
CA THR A 556 -41.15 7.22 -12.16
C THR A 556 -40.17 6.55 -11.18
N ASN A 557 -39.38 7.35 -10.47
CA ASN A 557 -38.49 6.88 -9.39
C ASN A 557 -39.26 6.58 -8.11
N THR A 558 -38.86 5.49 -7.47
CA THR A 558 -39.28 5.03 -6.14
C THR A 558 -38.18 5.32 -5.10
N SER A 559 -36.90 5.32 -5.51
CA SER A 559 -35.78 5.82 -4.71
C SER A 559 -35.56 7.34 -4.84
N GLN A 560 -34.51 7.86 -4.18
CA GLN A 560 -33.99 9.21 -4.45
C GLN A 560 -33.36 9.27 -5.87
N GLN A 561 -33.55 10.38 -6.58
CA GLN A 561 -32.94 10.66 -7.89
C GLN A 561 -31.44 11.01 -7.83
N SER A 562 -30.94 11.35 -6.65
CA SER A 562 -29.55 11.70 -6.43
C SER A 562 -29.15 11.37 -4.99
N VAL A 563 -27.92 10.88 -4.84
CA VAL A 563 -27.27 10.60 -3.57
C VAL A 563 -26.01 11.46 -3.46
N THR A 564 -25.76 12.00 -2.28
CA THR A 564 -24.57 12.79 -1.95
C THR A 564 -23.75 12.05 -0.92
N PHE A 565 -22.43 11.96 -1.12
CA PHE A 565 -21.53 11.19 -0.25
C PHE A 565 -20.15 11.84 -0.12
N ASP A 566 -19.44 11.50 0.96
CA ASP A 566 -18.04 11.87 1.17
C ASP A 566 -17.11 10.68 0.89
N VAL A 567 -15.83 10.98 0.67
CA VAL A 567 -14.75 10.00 0.47
C VAL A 567 -13.64 10.24 1.48
N ARG A 568 -13.08 9.17 2.04
CA ARG A 568 -11.94 9.24 2.97
C ARG A 568 -10.88 8.20 2.65
N SER A 569 -9.64 8.51 3.00
CA SER A 569 -8.51 7.57 2.95
C SER A 569 -8.36 6.85 4.29
N VAL A 570 -8.18 5.53 4.26
CA VAL A 570 -8.05 4.69 5.47
C VAL A 570 -6.85 3.76 5.37
N LEU A 571 -5.91 3.92 6.30
CA LEU A 571 -4.83 2.96 6.54
C LEU A 571 -5.33 1.86 7.47
N THR A 572 -5.28 0.62 7.00
CA THR A 572 -5.48 -0.60 7.80
C THR A 572 -4.23 -1.48 7.73
N TYR A 573 -4.22 -2.58 8.48
CA TYR A 573 -3.13 -3.56 8.45
C TYR A 573 -3.68 -4.98 8.38
N ASP A 574 -3.63 -5.63 7.21
CA ASP A 574 -3.93 -7.06 7.09
C ASP A 574 -2.66 -7.89 7.28
N ASN A 575 -2.71 -8.92 8.13
CA ASN A 575 -1.59 -9.80 8.47
C ASN A 575 -0.27 -9.07 8.87
N GLY A 576 -0.35 -7.79 9.25
CA GLY A 576 0.80 -6.93 9.58
C GLY A 576 1.37 -6.12 8.40
N LEU A 577 0.78 -6.24 7.21
CA LEU A 577 1.11 -5.45 6.02
C LEU A 577 0.16 -4.25 5.91
N PRO A 578 0.65 -3.04 5.57
CA PRO A 578 -0.20 -1.87 5.43
C PRO A 578 -1.05 -1.93 4.16
N VAL A 579 -2.33 -1.62 4.29
CA VAL A 579 -3.29 -1.46 3.20
C VAL A 579 -3.87 -0.05 3.30
N ILE A 580 -3.97 0.69 2.18
CA ILE A 580 -4.44 2.08 2.16
C ILE A 580 -5.54 2.17 1.09
N ASP A 581 -6.78 2.11 1.54
CA ASP A 581 -7.98 2.05 0.69
C ASP A 581 -8.79 3.34 0.82
N GLY A 582 -9.55 3.67 -0.23
CA GLY A 582 -10.54 4.75 -0.16
C GLY A 582 -11.91 4.19 0.22
N GLU A 583 -12.60 4.85 1.14
CA GLU A 583 -13.95 4.49 1.57
C GLU A 583 -14.98 5.57 1.21
N VAL A 584 -16.12 5.16 0.62
CA VAL A 584 -17.33 5.98 0.49
C VAL A 584 -18.10 5.98 1.81
N TYR A 585 -18.43 7.17 2.34
CA TYR A 585 -19.15 7.33 3.61
C TYR A 585 -20.09 8.54 3.61
N ASN A 586 -20.83 8.74 4.72
CA ASN A 586 -21.73 9.89 4.93
C ASN A 586 -22.78 10.09 3.81
N ARG A 587 -23.31 9.00 3.25
CA ARG A 587 -24.35 9.06 2.21
C ARG A 587 -25.66 9.62 2.78
N ASN A 588 -26.30 10.55 2.06
CA ASN A 588 -27.58 11.16 2.47
C ASN A 588 -28.80 10.24 2.37
N ASP A 589 -28.67 9.07 1.72
CA ASP A 589 -29.68 7.99 1.73
C ASP A 589 -29.69 7.21 3.05
N GLY A 590 -28.64 7.33 3.88
CA GLY A 590 -28.42 6.54 5.09
C GLY A 590 -27.75 5.18 4.85
N GLY A 591 -27.35 4.89 3.61
CA GLY A 591 -26.60 3.70 3.23
C GLY A 591 -25.12 3.76 3.62
N SER A 592 -24.42 2.65 3.40
CA SER A 592 -23.01 2.48 3.77
C SER A 592 -22.27 1.68 2.70
N GLY A 593 -21.01 2.05 2.43
CA GLY A 593 -20.21 1.41 1.40
C GLY A 593 -20.46 1.97 0.00
N ASP A 594 -19.92 1.25 -0.96
CA ASP A 594 -19.70 1.62 -2.36
C ASP A 594 -20.78 1.13 -3.33
N ASP A 595 -21.70 0.24 -2.94
CA ASP A 595 -22.87 -0.12 -3.76
C ASP A 595 -24.04 0.86 -3.56
N PHE A 596 -24.56 1.42 -4.66
CA PHE A 596 -25.78 2.24 -4.69
C PHE A 596 -26.73 1.80 -5.80
N GLU A 597 -28.05 1.88 -5.56
CA GLU A 597 -29.08 1.44 -6.49
C GLU A 597 -30.14 2.52 -6.72
N PHE A 598 -30.35 2.87 -7.99
CA PHE A 598 -31.38 3.81 -8.43
C PHE A 598 -32.61 3.01 -8.87
N ASN A 599 -33.73 3.15 -8.16
CA ASN A 599 -34.92 2.31 -8.32
C ASN A 599 -36.04 3.11 -9.02
N ASN A 600 -36.46 2.65 -10.21
CA ASN A 600 -37.60 3.21 -10.96
C ASN A 600 -38.60 2.13 -11.34
N VAL A 601 -39.88 2.49 -11.31
CA VAL A 601 -40.98 1.79 -11.98
C VAL A 601 -41.30 2.48 -13.31
N CYS A 602 -41.96 1.76 -14.22
CA CYS A 602 -42.61 2.34 -15.39
C CYS A 602 -44.10 1.97 -15.41
N ASP A 603 -44.93 2.88 -15.91
CA ASP A 603 -46.33 2.62 -16.26
C ASP A 603 -46.52 2.71 -17.77
N VAL A 604 -46.97 1.63 -18.40
CA VAL A 604 -47.40 1.63 -19.81
C VAL A 604 -48.86 2.07 -19.89
N ILE A 605 -49.18 2.94 -20.84
CA ILE A 605 -50.54 3.43 -21.06
C ILE A 605 -51.20 2.59 -22.15
N VAL A 606 -52.18 1.76 -21.79
CA VAL A 606 -52.92 0.91 -22.72
C VAL A 606 -54.30 1.50 -23.04
N ASN A 607 -54.70 1.40 -24.30
CA ASN A 607 -56.07 1.70 -24.70
C ASN A 607 -56.92 0.43 -24.60
N PHE A 608 -57.81 0.40 -23.61
CA PHE A 608 -58.81 -0.63 -23.37
C PHE A 608 -60.23 -0.16 -23.74
N ASP A 609 -60.43 1.02 -24.36
CA ASP A 609 -61.73 1.48 -24.89
C ASP A 609 -62.11 0.72 -26.17
N THR A 610 -62.39 -0.56 -25.95
CA THR A 610 -62.56 -1.60 -26.94
C THR A 610 -63.80 -2.43 -26.64
N LYS A 611 -64.54 -2.17 -25.56
CA LYS A 611 -65.85 -2.80 -25.30
C LYS A 611 -66.71 -2.73 -26.55
N GLY A 612 -66.84 -1.55 -27.16
CA GLY A 612 -67.52 -1.35 -28.44
C GLY A 612 -66.88 -2.09 -29.62
N TYR A 613 -65.58 -2.35 -29.61
CA TYR A 613 -64.86 -3.08 -30.66
C TYR A 613 -65.12 -4.60 -30.58
N TRP A 614 -65.05 -5.18 -29.37
CA TRP A 614 -65.38 -6.58 -29.09
C TRP A 614 -66.88 -6.86 -29.29
N HIS A 615 -67.76 -6.05 -28.70
CA HIS A 615 -69.22 -6.25 -28.77
C HIS A 615 -69.75 -6.03 -30.21
N ASN A 616 -69.24 -5.05 -30.97
CA ASN A 616 -69.58 -4.91 -32.39
C ASN A 616 -68.78 -5.85 -33.31
N LYS A 617 -68.25 -6.96 -32.78
CA LYS A 617 -67.73 -8.13 -33.54
C LYS A 617 -66.46 -7.85 -34.36
N ASN A 618 -65.86 -6.66 -34.23
CA ASN A 618 -64.72 -6.24 -35.03
C ASN A 618 -63.41 -6.94 -34.61
N GLY A 619 -63.27 -7.29 -33.33
CA GLY A 619 -62.09 -7.99 -32.79
C GLY A 619 -62.05 -9.49 -33.03
N LEU A 620 -63.10 -10.11 -33.58
CA LEU A 620 -63.16 -11.58 -33.74
C LEU A 620 -62.08 -12.15 -34.68
N SER A 621 -61.39 -11.31 -35.45
CA SER A 621 -60.24 -11.68 -36.29
C SER A 621 -58.88 -11.55 -35.60
N GLU A 622 -58.80 -10.89 -34.43
CA GLU A 622 -57.60 -10.89 -33.58
C GLU A 622 -57.52 -12.18 -32.74
N LEU A 623 -58.67 -12.72 -32.34
CA LEU A 623 -58.77 -13.88 -31.44
C LEU A 623 -58.13 -15.16 -32.00
N THR A 624 -57.34 -15.83 -31.17
CA THR A 624 -56.58 -17.04 -31.49
C THR A 624 -57.14 -18.28 -30.80
N GLU A 625 -56.74 -19.47 -31.28
CA GLU A 625 -57.04 -20.74 -30.60
C GLU A 625 -56.47 -20.82 -29.18
N ALA A 626 -55.37 -20.10 -28.88
CA ALA A 626 -54.82 -20.01 -27.54
C ALA A 626 -55.74 -19.21 -26.59
N ASP A 627 -56.41 -18.17 -27.09
CA ASP A 627 -57.38 -17.39 -26.33
C ASP A 627 -58.61 -18.24 -26.00
N ARG A 628 -59.12 -19.00 -26.98
CA ARG A 628 -60.22 -19.96 -26.78
C ARG A 628 -59.87 -21.00 -25.71
N VAL A 629 -58.67 -21.57 -25.76
CA VAL A 629 -58.20 -22.56 -24.77
C VAL A 629 -58.03 -21.94 -23.38
N TYR A 630 -57.52 -20.72 -23.27
CA TYR A 630 -57.40 -20.00 -21.99
C TYR A 630 -58.79 -19.69 -21.40
N VAL A 631 -59.67 -19.07 -22.18
CA VAL A 631 -61.04 -18.70 -21.76
C VAL A 631 -61.83 -19.94 -21.34
N ASN A 632 -61.83 -21.01 -22.14
CA ASN A 632 -62.53 -22.26 -21.80
C ASN A 632 -61.90 -23.05 -20.63
N SER A 633 -60.78 -22.58 -20.05
CA SER A 633 -60.23 -23.13 -18.81
C SER A 633 -60.80 -22.45 -17.55
N LEU A 634 -61.42 -21.27 -17.71
CA LEU A 634 -61.96 -20.45 -16.64
C LEU A 634 -63.48 -20.63 -16.54
N ALA A 635 -64.02 -20.70 -15.32
CA ALA A 635 -65.46 -20.50 -15.13
C ALA A 635 -65.80 -19.01 -15.34
N PRO A 636 -66.92 -18.64 -15.97
CA PRO A 636 -68.02 -19.51 -16.40
C PRO A 636 -67.73 -20.40 -17.62
N TYR A 637 -66.91 -19.91 -18.56
CA TYR A 637 -66.77 -20.43 -19.92
C TYR A 637 -66.25 -21.88 -20.01
N SER A 638 -65.83 -22.51 -18.92
CA SER A 638 -65.46 -23.92 -18.87
C SER A 638 -66.63 -24.91 -18.97
N SER A 639 -67.88 -24.45 -18.84
CA SER A 639 -69.06 -25.35 -18.74
C SER A 639 -70.38 -24.61 -19.00
N PRO A 640 -71.42 -25.26 -19.58
CA PRO A 640 -72.70 -24.62 -19.86
C PRO A 640 -73.33 -23.97 -18.62
N SER A 641 -73.60 -22.67 -18.68
CA SER A 641 -74.27 -21.93 -17.61
C SER A 641 -75.80 -22.00 -17.72
N VAL A 642 -76.48 -21.40 -16.74
CA VAL A 642 -77.96 -21.44 -16.61
C VAL A 642 -78.59 -20.05 -16.83
N TYR A 643 -77.78 -18.99 -16.93
CA TYR A 643 -78.26 -17.62 -17.11
C TYR A 643 -78.11 -17.06 -18.54
N PHE A 644 -77.32 -17.71 -19.40
CA PHE A 644 -77.40 -17.53 -20.86
C PHE A 644 -78.48 -18.45 -21.45
N GLU A 645 -79.31 -17.97 -22.38
CA GLU A 645 -80.54 -18.66 -22.81
C GLU A 645 -80.34 -19.86 -23.78
N ALA A 646 -79.11 -20.38 -23.95
CA ALA A 646 -78.88 -21.67 -24.62
C ALA A 646 -77.68 -22.51 -24.08
N GLY A 647 -76.85 -21.95 -23.19
CA GLY A 647 -75.63 -22.61 -22.70
C GLY A 647 -74.56 -22.67 -23.79
N ASP A 648 -73.99 -21.50 -24.08
CA ASP A 648 -73.06 -21.19 -25.19
C ASP A 648 -71.59 -21.37 -24.76
N GLU A 649 -71.38 -22.25 -23.77
CA GLU A 649 -70.13 -22.44 -23.03
C GLU A 649 -69.89 -23.96 -22.87
N PRO A 650 -68.69 -24.50 -23.11
CA PRO A 650 -67.47 -23.84 -23.55
C PRO A 650 -67.49 -23.47 -25.03
N PHE A 651 -66.72 -22.44 -25.41
CA PHE A 651 -66.66 -21.94 -26.77
C PHE A 651 -66.11 -23.00 -27.75
N ASP A 652 -67.00 -23.71 -28.45
CA ASP A 652 -66.72 -24.77 -29.41
C ASP A 652 -67.50 -24.65 -30.73
N GLY A 653 -68.48 -23.75 -30.78
CA GLY A 653 -69.37 -23.49 -31.91
C GLY A 653 -70.76 -24.12 -31.77
N THR A 654 -71.09 -24.77 -30.64
CA THR A 654 -72.40 -25.40 -30.45
C THR A 654 -73.04 -25.10 -29.08
N PHE A 655 -74.28 -24.60 -29.13
CA PHE A 655 -75.17 -24.55 -27.96
C PHE A 655 -75.24 -25.91 -27.27
N SER A 656 -75.43 -25.94 -25.95
CA SER A 656 -75.48 -27.14 -25.09
C SER A 656 -76.32 -28.33 -25.59
N GLY A 657 -77.31 -28.10 -26.47
CA GLY A 657 -78.06 -29.13 -27.20
C GLY A 657 -77.36 -29.75 -28.42
N GLY A 658 -76.08 -29.45 -28.69
CA GLY A 658 -75.32 -29.88 -29.86
C GLY A 658 -75.77 -29.24 -31.18
N THR A 659 -76.36 -28.02 -31.11
CA THR A 659 -76.84 -27.29 -32.29
C THR A 659 -75.85 -26.18 -32.65
N PRO A 660 -75.41 -26.04 -33.91
CA PRO A 660 -74.47 -24.99 -34.31
C PRO A 660 -75.02 -23.58 -34.04
N VAL A 661 -74.15 -22.73 -33.49
CA VAL A 661 -74.42 -21.29 -33.32
C VAL A 661 -74.60 -20.58 -34.66
N ALA A 662 -75.33 -19.46 -34.65
CA ALA A 662 -75.57 -18.69 -35.87
C ALA A 662 -74.29 -17.99 -36.33
N ALA A 663 -74.10 -17.86 -37.65
CA ALA A 663 -72.94 -17.17 -38.23
C ALA A 663 -72.79 -15.74 -37.70
N ALA A 664 -71.55 -15.28 -37.49
CA ALA A 664 -71.28 -13.89 -37.18
C ALA A 664 -71.31 -13.02 -38.44
N PHE A 665 -71.90 -11.84 -38.35
CA PHE A 665 -72.07 -10.89 -39.45
C PHE A 665 -71.44 -9.52 -39.14
N SER A 666 -70.92 -8.87 -40.18
CA SER A 666 -70.63 -7.43 -40.19
C SER A 666 -71.35 -6.80 -41.39
N GLY A 667 -72.35 -5.97 -41.13
CA GLY A 667 -73.35 -5.60 -42.14
C GLY A 667 -74.07 -6.84 -42.68
N ASP A 668 -74.29 -6.89 -44.01
CA ASP A 668 -74.87 -8.05 -44.69
C ASP A 668 -73.87 -9.21 -44.92
N GLY A 669 -72.59 -9.04 -44.55
CA GLY A 669 -71.53 -10.01 -44.82
C GLY A 669 -71.27 -10.96 -43.65
N VAL A 670 -71.20 -12.26 -43.92
CA VAL A 670 -70.67 -13.26 -42.97
C VAL A 670 -69.18 -12.99 -42.75
N ILE A 671 -68.77 -12.89 -41.48
CA ILE A 671 -67.36 -12.77 -41.06
C ILE A 671 -66.82 -14.07 -40.45
N TRP A 672 -67.70 -14.87 -39.83
CA TRP A 672 -67.40 -16.24 -39.39
C TRP A 672 -68.62 -17.14 -39.61
N ASP A 673 -68.39 -18.35 -40.12
CA ASP A 673 -69.46 -19.29 -40.46
C ASP A 673 -70.21 -19.83 -39.23
N ALA A 674 -71.46 -20.26 -39.43
CA ALA A 674 -72.25 -20.93 -38.40
C ALA A 674 -71.55 -22.22 -37.92
N GLY A 675 -71.53 -22.45 -36.60
CA GLY A 675 -70.76 -23.56 -36.01
C GLY A 675 -69.27 -23.26 -35.78
N THR A 676 -68.86 -22.00 -35.74
CA THR A 676 -67.51 -21.58 -35.32
C THR A 676 -67.53 -20.99 -33.91
N TRP A 677 -66.47 -21.23 -33.13
CA TRP A 677 -66.36 -20.69 -31.77
C TRP A 677 -66.27 -19.15 -31.75
N GLN A 678 -65.71 -18.53 -32.79
CA GLN A 678 -65.74 -17.06 -32.94
C GLN A 678 -67.17 -16.54 -33.10
N SER A 679 -68.06 -17.30 -33.74
CA SER A 679 -69.48 -16.95 -33.81
C SER A 679 -70.20 -17.11 -32.47
N GLU A 680 -69.76 -18.05 -31.62
CA GLU A 680 -70.32 -18.25 -30.27
C GLU A 680 -69.89 -17.13 -29.31
N VAL A 681 -68.59 -16.80 -29.27
CA VAL A 681 -68.06 -15.59 -28.60
C VAL A 681 -68.78 -14.32 -29.10
N SER A 682 -69.14 -14.29 -30.39
CA SER A 682 -69.91 -13.20 -31.01
C SER A 682 -71.39 -13.14 -30.61
N GLN A 683 -71.99 -14.23 -30.12
CA GLN A 683 -73.33 -14.24 -29.55
C GLN A 683 -73.25 -13.86 -28.07
N PHE A 684 -72.39 -14.52 -27.30
CA PHE A 684 -72.14 -14.28 -25.88
C PHE A 684 -71.89 -12.79 -25.53
N LEU A 685 -71.04 -12.10 -26.32
CA LEU A 685 -70.71 -10.68 -26.12
C LEU A 685 -71.81 -9.68 -26.53
N VAL A 686 -72.92 -10.14 -27.14
CA VAL A 686 -74.03 -9.26 -27.56
C VAL A 686 -75.39 -9.69 -27.01
N ASP A 687 -75.44 -10.75 -26.21
CA ASP A 687 -76.70 -11.24 -25.65
C ASP A 687 -77.28 -10.24 -24.64
N SER A 688 -78.60 -10.27 -24.52
CA SER A 688 -79.32 -9.27 -23.75
C SER A 688 -79.46 -9.69 -22.29
N ASN A 689 -78.83 -8.89 -21.42
CA ASN A 689 -78.93 -8.92 -19.95
C ASN A 689 -80.34 -8.62 -19.39
N GLY A 690 -81.41 -8.97 -20.12
CA GLY A 690 -82.80 -8.71 -19.75
C GLY A 690 -83.24 -9.45 -18.48
N ASN A 691 -82.59 -10.57 -18.18
CA ASN A 691 -82.86 -11.41 -17.01
C ASN A 691 -81.88 -11.16 -15.85
N ALA A 692 -81.08 -10.08 -15.88
CA ALA A 692 -79.98 -9.85 -14.94
C ALA A 692 -80.40 -9.87 -13.45
N GLU A 693 -81.58 -9.34 -13.12
CA GLU A 693 -82.14 -9.36 -11.75
C GLU A 693 -82.49 -10.80 -11.29
N GLU A 694 -82.95 -11.67 -12.20
CA GLU A 694 -83.23 -13.08 -11.90
C GLU A 694 -81.94 -13.90 -11.75
N ASN A 695 -80.87 -13.47 -12.43
CA ASN A 695 -79.58 -14.16 -12.54
C ASN A 695 -78.42 -13.45 -11.82
N MET A 696 -78.72 -12.59 -10.83
CA MET A 696 -77.74 -11.95 -9.95
C MET A 696 -76.65 -11.13 -10.68
N HIS A 697 -76.95 -10.59 -11.87
CA HIS A 697 -76.01 -9.87 -12.76
C HIS A 697 -74.77 -10.69 -13.21
N LYS A 698 -74.81 -12.03 -13.11
CA LYS A 698 -73.69 -12.91 -13.46
C LYS A 698 -73.32 -12.88 -14.95
N GLU A 699 -74.32 -12.77 -15.81
CA GLU A 699 -74.17 -12.58 -17.26
C GLU A 699 -73.33 -11.34 -17.59
N GLN A 700 -73.69 -10.20 -16.98
CA GLN A 700 -73.02 -8.91 -17.16
C GLN A 700 -71.56 -8.96 -16.69
N LEU A 701 -71.28 -9.59 -15.54
CA LEU A 701 -69.91 -9.79 -15.06
C LEU A 701 -69.11 -10.71 -16.02
N ALA A 702 -69.73 -11.76 -16.55
CA ALA A 702 -69.08 -12.68 -17.48
C ALA A 702 -68.73 -12.02 -18.83
N GLN A 703 -69.61 -11.17 -19.37
CA GLN A 703 -69.34 -10.39 -20.59
C GLN A 703 -68.19 -9.39 -20.39
N GLN A 704 -68.13 -8.72 -19.23
CA GLN A 704 -67.06 -7.77 -18.91
C GLN A 704 -65.71 -8.46 -18.66
N LEU A 705 -65.72 -9.60 -17.97
CA LEU A 705 -64.53 -10.43 -17.77
C LEU A 705 -63.98 -10.94 -19.11
N LEU A 706 -64.85 -11.34 -20.05
CA LEU A 706 -64.42 -11.81 -21.37
C LEU A 706 -63.76 -10.69 -22.20
N ALA A 707 -64.35 -9.49 -22.20
CA ALA A 707 -63.75 -8.32 -22.85
C ALA A 707 -62.42 -7.89 -22.18
N PHE A 708 -62.32 -8.00 -20.85
CA PHE A 708 -61.08 -7.71 -20.11
C PHE A 708 -59.97 -8.72 -20.44
N ILE A 709 -60.29 -10.02 -20.50
CA ILE A 709 -59.36 -11.08 -20.90
C ILE A 709 -58.85 -10.87 -22.33
N PHE A 710 -59.70 -10.46 -23.27
CA PHE A 710 -59.24 -10.16 -24.64
C PHE A 710 -58.42 -8.87 -24.69
N ASN A 711 -58.74 -7.86 -23.88
CA ASN A 711 -57.94 -6.64 -23.78
C ASN A 711 -56.52 -6.91 -23.27
N THR A 712 -56.38 -7.61 -22.14
CA THR A 712 -55.05 -7.91 -21.56
C THR A 712 -54.19 -8.82 -22.45
N ARG A 713 -54.81 -9.53 -23.40
CA ARG A 713 -54.13 -10.46 -24.32
C ARG A 713 -53.88 -9.90 -25.74
N HIS A 714 -54.48 -8.76 -26.10
CA HIS A 714 -54.39 -8.15 -27.44
C HIS A 714 -54.11 -6.62 -27.44
N ARG A 715 -53.78 -6.06 -26.27
CA ARG A 715 -53.35 -4.66 -26.09
C ARG A 715 -52.13 -4.64 -25.15
N PRO A 716 -51.18 -3.68 -25.28
CA PRO A 716 -51.17 -2.55 -26.22
C PRO A 716 -51.01 -2.97 -27.70
N ASP A 717 -50.39 -4.12 -27.96
CA ASP A 717 -50.33 -4.75 -29.29
C ASP A 717 -50.76 -6.23 -29.24
N ALA A 718 -50.63 -6.93 -30.38
CA ALA A 718 -51.06 -8.32 -30.57
C ALA A 718 -50.25 -9.38 -29.78
N GLY A 719 -49.21 -8.98 -29.03
CA GLY A 719 -48.58 -9.81 -28.00
C GLY A 719 -49.28 -9.76 -26.64
N GLY A 720 -50.12 -8.75 -26.39
CA GLY A 720 -50.78 -8.50 -25.12
C GLY A 720 -49.85 -7.85 -24.07
N LEU A 721 -50.31 -7.86 -22.82
CA LEU A 721 -49.51 -7.52 -21.64
C LEU A 721 -48.76 -8.76 -21.14
N SER A 722 -47.56 -8.55 -20.58
CA SER A 722 -46.80 -9.62 -19.93
C SER A 722 -47.53 -10.17 -18.70
N GLY A 723 -47.38 -11.48 -18.44
CA GLY A 723 -48.35 -12.26 -17.65
C GLY A 723 -48.70 -11.70 -16.26
N THR A 724 -47.70 -11.29 -15.46
CA THR A 724 -47.94 -10.71 -14.13
C THR A 724 -47.92 -9.18 -14.13
N ALA A 725 -48.22 -8.52 -15.25
CA ALA A 725 -48.47 -7.09 -15.28
C ALA A 725 -49.62 -6.74 -14.33
N THR A 726 -49.56 -5.56 -13.71
CA THR A 726 -50.47 -5.14 -12.64
C THR A 726 -51.25 -3.89 -12.99
N ILE A 727 -52.47 -3.79 -12.44
CA ILE A 727 -53.39 -2.66 -12.60
C ILE A 727 -53.83 -2.19 -11.21
N GLU A 728 -53.94 -0.89 -11.00
CA GLU A 728 -54.43 -0.33 -9.74
C GLU A 728 -55.95 -0.57 -9.59
N VAL A 729 -56.33 -1.37 -8.59
CA VAL A 729 -57.71 -1.64 -8.19
C VAL A 729 -57.95 -1.01 -6.83
N ASN A 730 -58.73 0.09 -6.79
CA ASN A 730 -59.10 0.79 -5.54
C ASN A 730 -57.91 1.18 -4.64
N GLY A 731 -56.76 1.56 -5.21
CA GLY A 731 -55.54 1.88 -4.45
C GLY A 731 -54.65 0.69 -4.11
N THR A 732 -54.89 -0.47 -4.71
CA THR A 732 -54.05 -1.68 -4.58
C THR A 732 -53.63 -2.17 -5.96
N TRP A 733 -52.34 -2.32 -6.22
CA TRP A 733 -51.89 -2.97 -7.46
C TRP A 733 -52.18 -4.47 -7.40
N MET A 734 -52.88 -4.99 -8.39
CA MET A 734 -53.23 -6.41 -8.52
C MET A 734 -52.73 -6.94 -9.86
N THR A 735 -52.25 -8.19 -9.92
CA THR A 735 -51.90 -8.81 -11.22
C THR A 735 -53.15 -9.05 -12.06
N ILE A 736 -52.99 -9.11 -13.37
CA ILE A 736 -54.08 -9.46 -14.30
C ILE A 736 -54.70 -10.82 -13.94
N ASP A 737 -53.88 -11.82 -13.61
CA ASP A 737 -54.38 -13.14 -13.18
C ASP A 737 -55.12 -13.07 -11.83
N ASP A 738 -54.70 -12.22 -10.87
CA ASP A 738 -55.45 -12.00 -9.61
C ASP A 738 -56.80 -11.31 -9.86
N ILE A 739 -56.85 -10.34 -10.77
CA ILE A 739 -58.10 -9.64 -11.15
C ILE A 739 -59.06 -10.64 -11.81
N ILE A 740 -58.56 -11.48 -12.72
CA ILE A 740 -59.33 -12.55 -13.37
C ILE A 740 -59.81 -13.56 -12.31
N ALA A 741 -58.93 -14.06 -11.44
CA ALA A 741 -59.27 -15.03 -10.41
C ALA A 741 -60.31 -14.48 -9.41
N LEU A 742 -60.19 -13.20 -9.02
CA LEU A 742 -61.15 -12.52 -8.16
C LEU A 742 -62.50 -12.32 -8.86
N ALA A 743 -62.51 -11.98 -10.14
CA ALA A 743 -63.73 -11.87 -10.94
C ALA A 743 -64.44 -13.22 -11.09
N VAL A 744 -63.70 -14.30 -11.35
CA VAL A 744 -64.22 -15.68 -11.40
C VAL A 744 -64.78 -16.11 -10.04
N ALA A 745 -64.06 -15.84 -8.94
CA ALA A 745 -64.52 -16.17 -7.59
C ALA A 745 -65.78 -15.37 -7.19
N THR A 746 -65.83 -14.09 -7.54
CA THR A 746 -67.01 -13.22 -7.36
C THR A 746 -68.21 -13.74 -8.17
N TRP A 747 -67.99 -14.09 -9.45
CA TRP A 747 -69.01 -14.69 -10.30
C TRP A 747 -69.51 -16.05 -9.76
N GLN A 748 -68.64 -16.88 -9.17
CA GLN A 748 -69.06 -18.13 -8.51
C GLN A 748 -69.91 -17.88 -7.26
N GLY A 749 -69.69 -16.77 -6.57
CA GLY A 749 -70.35 -16.40 -5.32
C GLY A 749 -71.86 -16.12 -5.43
N THR A 750 -72.45 -15.70 -4.30
CA THR A 750 -73.89 -15.38 -4.20
C THR A 750 -74.14 -13.99 -3.59
N ASP A 751 -73.16 -13.10 -3.68
CA ASP A 751 -73.26 -11.71 -3.22
C ASP A 751 -73.50 -10.81 -4.44
N VAL A 752 -74.73 -10.27 -4.54
CA VAL A 752 -75.14 -9.45 -5.68
C VAL A 752 -74.43 -8.09 -5.69
N GLU A 753 -74.15 -7.51 -4.52
CA GLU A 753 -73.44 -6.23 -4.44
C GLU A 753 -71.98 -6.40 -4.89
N ALA A 754 -71.33 -7.51 -4.50
CA ALA A 754 -70.00 -7.85 -4.99
C ALA A 754 -69.96 -8.12 -6.51
N ILE A 755 -70.93 -8.87 -7.05
CA ILE A 755 -71.01 -9.17 -8.49
C ILE A 755 -71.21 -7.88 -9.32
N VAL A 756 -72.13 -7.02 -8.91
CA VAL A 756 -72.37 -5.72 -9.58
C VAL A 756 -71.16 -4.80 -9.44
N SER A 757 -70.52 -4.75 -8.27
CA SER A 757 -69.31 -3.93 -8.06
C SER A 757 -68.14 -4.40 -8.94
N MET A 758 -67.89 -5.70 -9.04
CA MET A 758 -66.83 -6.25 -9.89
C MET A 758 -67.14 -6.02 -11.38
N GLY A 759 -68.40 -6.20 -11.79
CA GLY A 759 -68.83 -5.90 -13.16
C GLY A 759 -68.61 -4.43 -13.53
N ALA A 760 -68.83 -3.51 -12.59
CA ALA A 760 -68.55 -2.08 -12.76
C ALA A 760 -67.04 -1.75 -12.79
N THR A 761 -66.21 -2.45 -12.00
CA THR A 761 -64.74 -2.31 -12.06
C THR A 761 -64.19 -2.74 -13.41
N LEU A 762 -64.62 -3.90 -13.94
CA LEU A 762 -64.19 -4.37 -15.24
C LEU A 762 -64.75 -3.52 -16.40
N ASP A 763 -65.98 -3.01 -16.28
CA ASP A 763 -66.52 -2.02 -17.23
C ASP A 763 -65.67 -0.73 -17.21
N ALA A 764 -65.26 -0.23 -16.04
CA ALA A 764 -64.40 0.95 -15.95
C ALA A 764 -63.05 0.75 -16.65
N PHE A 765 -62.47 -0.46 -16.65
CA PHE A 765 -61.28 -0.77 -17.43
C PHE A 765 -61.58 -0.90 -18.93
N ASN A 766 -62.65 -1.60 -19.32
CA ASN A 766 -63.02 -1.87 -20.72
C ASN A 766 -63.56 -0.65 -21.52
N ASN A 767 -63.66 0.53 -20.91
CA ASN A 767 -63.98 1.79 -21.58
C ASN A 767 -62.93 2.88 -21.25
N ASN A 768 -61.70 2.50 -20.86
CA ASN A 768 -60.60 3.43 -20.57
C ASN A 768 -59.60 3.46 -21.74
N ASP A 769 -59.49 4.62 -22.41
CA ASP A 769 -58.60 4.83 -23.55
C ASP A 769 -57.13 5.09 -23.16
N ALA A 770 -56.85 5.27 -21.86
CA ALA A 770 -55.54 5.55 -21.30
C ALA A 770 -55.35 4.92 -19.90
N LEU A 771 -55.53 3.59 -19.79
CA LEU A 771 -55.35 2.84 -18.55
C LEU A 771 -53.85 2.67 -18.22
N PRO A 772 -53.36 3.08 -17.04
CA PRO A 772 -52.00 2.76 -16.59
C PRO A 772 -51.88 1.30 -16.17
N VAL A 773 -50.78 0.66 -16.57
CA VAL A 773 -50.43 -0.72 -16.21
C VAL A 773 -48.94 -0.78 -15.88
N ALA A 774 -48.56 -1.41 -14.78
CA ALA A 774 -47.16 -1.75 -14.51
C ALA A 774 -46.85 -3.08 -15.23
N PRO A 775 -45.88 -3.14 -16.17
CA PRO A 775 -45.52 -4.40 -16.81
C PRO A 775 -44.79 -5.35 -15.85
N ASN A 776 -44.65 -6.62 -16.22
CA ASN A 776 -43.81 -7.56 -15.47
C ASN A 776 -42.30 -7.29 -15.68
N ASP A 777 -41.91 -6.78 -16.85
CA ASP A 777 -40.51 -6.60 -17.26
C ASP A 777 -40.30 -5.18 -17.83
N TYR A 778 -39.09 -4.64 -17.65
CA TYR A 778 -38.73 -3.32 -18.18
C TYR A 778 -38.69 -3.30 -19.72
N THR A 779 -38.59 -4.46 -20.37
CA THR A 779 -38.61 -4.54 -21.85
C THR A 779 -39.93 -4.13 -22.47
N ASP A 780 -41.02 -4.15 -21.70
CA ASP A 780 -42.35 -3.73 -22.16
C ASP A 780 -42.54 -2.20 -22.01
N CYS A 781 -41.69 -1.54 -21.24
CA CYS A 781 -41.72 -0.09 -21.06
C CYS A 781 -41.36 0.65 -22.36
N VAL A 782 -41.82 1.90 -22.48
CA VAL A 782 -41.28 2.82 -23.49
C VAL A 782 -39.78 3.01 -23.22
N ALA A 783 -38.95 2.72 -24.23
CA ALA A 783 -37.50 2.86 -24.16
C ALA A 783 -37.12 4.26 -23.65
N PRO A 784 -36.30 4.37 -22.59
CA PRO A 784 -36.17 5.62 -21.86
C PRO A 784 -35.30 6.69 -22.55
N PHE A 785 -34.44 6.33 -23.53
CA PHE A 785 -33.52 7.26 -24.21
C PHE A 785 -33.32 6.90 -25.69
#